data_AF-A0A963BUD1-F1
#
_entry.id   AF-A0A963BUD1-F1
#
_cell.length_a   1.000
_cell.length_b   1.000
_cell.length_c   1.000
_cell.angle_alpha   90.00
_cell.angle_beta   90.00
_cell.angle_gamma   90.00
#
_symmetry.space_group_name_H-M   'P 1'
#
loop_
_entity.id
_entity.type
_entity.pdbx_description
1 polymer ?
#
loop_
_entity_poly.entity_id
_entity_poly.type
_entity_poly.pdbx_seq_one_letter_code
_entity_poly.pdbx_strand_id
1 'polypeptide(L)'
;MSRDLTRWNRAGLARVRYVDANAAVLLERMRARLATDFPDWPATAPEDASDPKAAMEALYARDPDDMLWQLQRGFARAAHVLLESADAIANEGWIGTATQWEHLRRLTAMLDYAPHPPASAFTELVVDFKPGTAGELPAGFQIKYTPPEGGKPVLFETLDVLDGDATLNALRPAGWDRNPVKLSGARFTLAGRLDKLESGKPLVLEDERDGHLQAHLVVGVDTGDTTTTVHLSPPVSRADGYLRGHTLFHLLPKDALAALEPRTTGAEVGRSLRMAGSLEGLSAGDLVAIGRPGAKPLFRRVKAVQAEHLVFHEALGDIDLVDSSVMTPIELPIAHLGGNSRNIPPPNVTPPIPGWQLRTLYVAGDWGWLSGRWLADIRHAGTPTREYLPVYECINADYFAPSGASQTEQPLAGYTAVTLTWSPEQDRSDTGADLSLQNPQTLLVAPRTAGPWRPDTFLQKSDQGRLTEPLWVAQPKKLAPGDLAVVARGGCLAWARLRHVGVDAERAQARLETVDGWHDRGDGPFYLASTRVFGHFTTSARLADATVNTTPLSDTRIDLETLPEALPVGRAVLVQSGTEVLASQVVERAGDGEAPWLRLADPPPAGSTVGALVIAANIVAAGHGETKPAKILGSGNGAINRQRFLLDVADVSFVADPAMPTGVRADLTVTVAGEIWQQQASLRDSGPADSHYQVRQSEDGTLWIEFGDGRHGRRLPTGSNNVSVRYRQGSGVAGNLAPELLVKPVHPDPLVATVRQPMAASGGGERESATALRDNAAKALLALERAVSLSDFAALAQGNAGVAQAAAFAAATGLGQREQVEVVVVPAGGGSFTTALRDSLEAFLVAHTMPGVQVAVLPFEPIRVGLAVTVRVRPEAFVAEEVLERLAGALLEGLSLDRRRLGQALHRGQIFGLVDGVEGVENSDVTLLLSAADAARAAQVVRDGGGRILAIHASPRQLIHVADAAALVLKAEDFAL
;
A
#
# COMPACT_ATOMS: atom_id res chain seq x y z
N MET A 1 33.42 74.67 5.12
CA MET A 1 33.39 73.30 4.57
C MET A 1 32.77 73.35 3.18
N SER A 2 33.38 72.65 2.21
CA SER A 2 32.93 72.58 0.82
C SER A 2 31.50 72.04 0.71
N ARG A 3 30.63 72.73 -0.05
CA ARG A 3 29.23 72.35 -0.35
C ARG A 3 29.16 71.23 -1.40
N ASP A 4 29.91 70.15 -1.21
CA ASP A 4 29.80 68.99 -2.08
C ASP A 4 28.68 68.06 -1.59
N LEU A 5 27.44 68.38 -1.98
CA LEU A 5 26.25 67.62 -1.65
C LEU A 5 26.23 66.22 -2.30
N THR A 6 27.07 65.97 -3.32
CA THR A 6 27.09 64.69 -4.05
C THR A 6 27.63 63.51 -3.23
N ARG A 7 28.40 63.79 -2.17
CA ARG A 7 28.92 62.75 -1.27
C ARG A 7 27.86 62.14 -0.35
N TRP A 8 26.80 62.88 -0.03
CA TRP A 8 25.81 62.49 0.96
C TRP A 8 24.65 61.68 0.36
N ASN A 9 24.29 61.96 -0.90
CA ASN A 9 23.16 61.35 -1.61
C ASN A 9 23.59 60.80 -2.99
N ARG A 10 24.60 59.92 -3.02
CA ARG A 10 25.02 59.25 -4.27
C ARG A 10 23.91 58.31 -4.78
N ALA A 11 23.92 58.02 -6.09
CA ALA A 11 23.01 57.06 -6.69
C ALA A 11 23.16 55.66 -6.07
N GLY A 12 22.04 54.95 -5.90
CA GLY A 12 22.00 53.58 -5.38
C GLY A 12 21.95 53.46 -3.84
N LEU A 13 21.80 54.56 -3.11
CA LEU A 13 21.55 54.50 -1.66
C LEU A 13 20.09 54.12 -1.37
N ALA A 14 19.88 53.30 -0.35
CA ALA A 14 18.54 52.92 0.15
C ALA A 14 17.85 54.02 0.97
N ARG A 15 18.53 55.15 1.20
CA ARG A 15 18.02 56.31 1.95
C ARG A 15 18.70 57.58 1.45
N VAL A 16 17.91 58.65 1.35
CA VAL A 16 18.38 60.03 1.16
C VAL A 16 18.53 60.69 2.52
N ARG A 17 19.63 61.43 2.74
CA ARG A 17 19.86 62.23 3.95
C ARG A 17 19.70 63.72 3.62
N TYR A 18 18.71 64.34 4.25
CA TYR A 18 18.46 65.79 4.26
C TYR A 18 18.76 66.44 5.63
N VAL A 19 18.83 65.65 6.71
CA VAL A 19 19.25 66.14 8.03
C VAL A 19 20.77 66.25 8.11
N ASP A 20 21.30 67.46 8.24
CA ASP A 20 22.73 67.74 8.33
C ASP A 20 23.18 68.25 9.72
N ALA A 21 22.23 68.42 10.66
CA ALA A 21 22.43 68.91 12.02
C ALA A 21 21.19 68.67 12.91
N ASN A 22 21.40 68.47 14.21
CA ASN A 22 20.32 68.47 15.21
C ASN A 22 20.06 69.90 15.74
N ALA A 23 19.01 70.09 16.55
CA ALA A 23 18.67 71.41 17.11
C ALA A 23 19.82 72.11 17.86
N ALA A 24 20.67 71.36 18.58
CA ALA A 24 21.83 71.92 19.28
C ALA A 24 22.90 72.45 18.31
N VAL A 25 23.20 71.67 17.26
CA VAL A 25 24.13 72.08 16.20
C VAL A 25 23.59 73.27 15.40
N LEU A 26 22.29 73.30 15.11
CA LEU A 26 21.66 74.43 14.42
C LEU A 26 21.67 75.71 15.26
N LEU A 27 21.41 75.60 16.56
CA LEU A 27 21.51 76.72 17.49
C LEU A 27 22.92 77.30 17.50
N GLU A 28 23.94 76.44 17.59
CA GLU A 28 25.32 76.91 17.62
C GLU A 28 25.77 77.51 16.28
N ARG A 29 25.39 76.90 15.14
CA ARG A 29 25.63 77.48 13.82
C ARG A 29 24.97 78.86 13.67
N MET A 30 23.76 79.03 14.20
CA MET A 30 23.05 80.30 14.20
C MET A 30 23.75 81.33 15.08
N ARG A 31 24.15 80.97 16.30
CA ARG A 31 24.89 81.85 17.23
C ARG A 31 26.21 82.29 16.61
N ALA A 32 27.00 81.37 16.06
CA ALA A 32 28.27 81.68 15.40
C ALA A 32 28.07 82.63 14.20
N ARG A 33 27.00 82.43 13.43
CA ARG A 33 26.69 83.30 12.29
C ARG A 33 26.24 84.69 12.75
N LEU A 34 25.39 84.78 13.77
CA LEU A 34 24.95 86.06 14.33
C LEU A 34 26.11 86.83 14.96
N ALA A 35 27.06 86.15 15.63
CA ALA A 35 28.29 86.78 16.11
C ALA A 35 29.16 87.35 14.98
N THR A 36 29.15 86.69 13.83
CA THR A 36 29.89 87.15 12.64
C THR A 36 29.20 88.36 12.00
N ASP A 37 27.88 88.30 11.85
CA ASP A 37 27.09 89.33 11.17
C ASP A 37 26.81 90.56 12.08
N PHE A 38 26.83 90.38 13.40
CA PHE A 38 26.59 91.41 14.42
C PHE A 38 27.70 91.38 15.50
N PRO A 39 28.72 92.26 15.41
CA PRO A 39 29.89 92.23 16.31
C PRO A 39 29.58 92.43 17.80
N ASP A 40 28.49 93.12 18.13
CA ASP A 40 28.04 93.35 19.51
C ASP A 40 27.17 92.20 20.07
N TRP A 41 27.01 91.11 19.31
CA TRP A 41 26.21 89.96 19.72
C TRP A 41 26.87 89.22 20.89
N PRO A 42 26.14 88.88 21.97
CA PRO A 42 26.69 88.19 23.13
C PRO A 42 26.92 86.69 22.84
N ALA A 43 27.92 86.39 22.00
CA ALA A 43 28.34 85.03 21.75
C ALA A 43 29.40 84.62 22.77
N THR A 44 28.99 83.87 23.80
CA THR A 44 29.93 83.03 24.55
C THR A 44 30.29 81.84 23.66
N ALA A 45 31.51 81.86 23.11
CA ALA A 45 32.10 80.71 22.45
C ALA A 45 32.23 79.56 23.47
N PRO A 46 32.00 78.30 23.08
CA PRO A 46 32.38 77.18 23.93
C PRO A 46 33.91 77.20 24.10
N GLU A 47 34.41 77.19 25.34
CA GLU A 47 35.83 76.92 25.62
C GLU A 47 36.21 75.54 25.07
N ASP A 48 37.51 75.33 24.78
CA ASP A 48 38.09 74.08 24.26
C ASP A 48 37.60 72.85 25.03
N ALA A 49 36.51 72.26 24.54
CA ALA A 49 35.88 71.11 25.16
C ALA A 49 36.47 69.83 24.58
N SER A 50 36.89 68.93 25.47
CA SER A 50 37.34 67.56 25.12
C SER A 50 36.30 66.80 24.29
N ASP A 51 35.01 67.05 24.52
CA ASP A 51 33.88 66.56 23.71
C ASP A 51 33.00 67.72 23.23
N PRO A 52 33.21 68.20 21.99
CA PRO A 52 32.42 69.29 21.41
C PRO A 52 30.92 68.99 21.33
N LYS A 53 30.53 67.73 21.13
CA LYS A 53 29.12 67.35 20.95
C LYS A 53 28.37 67.44 22.27
N ALA A 54 28.93 66.87 23.34
CA ALA A 54 28.35 66.96 24.68
C ALA A 54 28.27 68.41 25.16
N ALA A 55 29.27 69.23 24.83
CA ALA A 55 29.26 70.66 25.15
C ALA A 55 28.11 71.42 24.44
N MET A 56 27.85 71.12 23.17
CA MET A 56 26.75 71.71 22.40
C MET A 56 25.37 71.28 22.93
N GLU A 57 25.22 70.01 23.32
CA GLU A 57 23.99 69.49 23.92
C GLU A 57 23.73 70.11 25.30
N ALA A 58 24.76 70.22 26.15
CA ALA A 58 24.68 70.89 27.45
C ALA A 58 24.36 72.39 27.31
N LEU A 59 24.95 73.04 26.31
CA LEU A 59 24.66 74.42 25.95
C LEU A 59 23.20 74.59 25.52
N TYR A 60 22.69 73.75 24.61
CA TYR A 60 21.28 73.76 24.19
C TYR A 60 20.30 73.47 25.32
N ALA A 61 20.71 72.70 26.34
CA ALA A 61 19.91 72.41 27.52
C ALA A 61 19.82 73.58 28.51
N ARG A 62 20.67 74.61 28.38
CA ARG A 62 20.61 75.79 29.24
C ARG A 62 19.27 76.52 29.09
N ASP A 63 18.76 76.96 30.22
CA ASP A 63 17.51 77.73 30.31
C ASP A 63 17.78 79.07 30.99
N PRO A 64 18.51 79.99 30.33
CA PRO A 64 18.62 81.36 30.82
C PRO A 64 17.25 82.04 30.66
N ASP A 65 16.93 82.93 31.61
CA ASP A 65 15.80 83.88 31.55
C ASP A 65 16.05 84.97 30.47
N ASP A 66 16.49 84.57 29.28
CA ASP A 66 16.78 85.43 28.13
C ASP A 66 15.84 85.08 26.98
N MET A 67 14.99 86.03 26.60
CA MET A 67 14.02 85.88 25.52
C MET A 67 14.69 85.65 24.15
N LEU A 68 15.83 86.29 23.88
CA LEU A 68 16.56 86.10 22.62
C LEU A 68 17.11 84.68 22.51
N TRP A 69 17.61 84.14 23.62
CA TRP A 69 18.02 82.73 23.70
C TRP A 69 16.85 81.79 23.40
N GLN A 70 15.68 82.00 24.02
CA GLN A 70 14.51 81.14 23.79
C GLN A 70 14.00 81.24 22.34
N LEU A 71 14.04 82.42 21.72
CA LEU A 71 13.68 82.60 20.30
C LEU A 71 14.63 81.84 19.36
N GLN A 72 15.95 81.94 19.58
CA GLN A 72 16.94 81.21 18.79
C GLN A 72 16.83 79.71 18.97
N ARG A 73 16.66 79.26 20.21
CA ARG A 73 16.44 77.85 20.55
C ARG A 73 15.15 77.33 19.92
N GLY A 74 14.07 78.11 19.97
CA GLY A 74 12.80 77.80 19.33
C GLY A 74 12.92 77.69 17.81
N PHE A 75 13.63 78.63 17.16
CA PHE A 75 13.88 78.58 15.72
C PHE A 75 14.74 77.37 15.34
N ALA A 76 15.82 77.11 16.08
CA ALA A 76 16.69 75.95 15.84
C ALA A 76 15.93 74.62 15.98
N ARG A 77 15.02 74.52 16.97
CA ARG A 77 14.11 73.38 17.12
C ARG A 77 13.14 73.26 15.96
N ALA A 78 12.50 74.36 15.54
CA ALA A 78 11.57 74.35 14.41
C ALA A 78 12.27 73.96 13.10
N ALA A 79 13.48 74.47 12.87
CA ALA A 79 14.32 74.10 11.73
C ALA A 79 14.72 72.62 11.77
N HIS A 80 15.07 72.08 12.94
CA HIS A 80 15.34 70.64 13.10
C HIS A 80 14.11 69.80 12.73
N VAL A 81 12.92 70.12 13.28
CA VAL A 81 11.67 69.41 12.96
C VAL A 81 11.32 69.50 11.47
N LEU A 82 11.53 70.66 10.85
CA LEU A 82 11.32 70.84 9.42
C LEU A 82 12.27 69.98 8.58
N LEU A 83 13.56 69.91 8.95
CA LEU A 83 14.54 69.06 8.27
C LEU A 83 14.22 67.57 8.41
N GLU A 84 13.79 67.11 9.59
CA GLU A 84 13.32 65.73 9.80
C GLU A 84 12.07 65.43 8.94
N SER A 85 11.15 66.38 8.84
CA SER A 85 9.95 66.25 7.99
C SER A 85 10.31 66.18 6.51
N ALA A 86 11.25 67.02 6.06
CA ALA A 86 11.75 67.02 4.69
C ALA A 86 12.52 65.72 4.37
N ASP A 87 13.29 65.19 5.31
CA ASP A 87 13.98 63.91 5.20
C ASP A 87 12.98 62.75 5.04
N ALA A 88 11.92 62.73 5.85
CA ALA A 88 10.85 61.74 5.72
C ALA A 88 10.15 61.83 4.36
N ILE A 89 9.73 63.03 3.94
CA ILE A 89 9.08 63.24 2.63
C ILE A 89 10.00 62.84 1.47
N ALA A 90 11.28 63.20 1.54
CA ALA A 90 12.25 62.86 0.50
C ALA A 90 12.47 61.35 0.40
N ASN A 91 12.53 60.64 1.52
CA ASN A 91 12.65 59.20 1.52
C ASN A 91 11.38 58.51 1.01
N GLU A 92 10.19 59.01 1.34
CA GLU A 92 8.92 58.45 0.88
C GLU A 92 8.53 58.83 -0.57
N GLY A 93 9.26 59.77 -1.20
CA GLY A 93 8.97 60.27 -2.54
C GLY A 93 9.48 59.42 -3.72
N TRP A 94 10.30 58.39 -3.47
CA TRP A 94 10.91 57.57 -4.53
C TRP A 94 10.75 56.08 -4.26
N ILE A 95 10.54 55.28 -5.32
CA ILE A 95 10.36 53.82 -5.22
C ILE A 95 11.53 53.17 -4.46
N GLY A 96 12.77 53.58 -4.73
CA GLY A 96 13.96 52.98 -4.11
C GLY A 96 14.17 53.30 -2.63
N THR A 97 13.55 54.36 -2.10
CA THR A 97 13.76 54.82 -0.71
C THR A 97 12.50 54.78 0.16
N ALA A 98 11.31 54.77 -0.44
CA ALA A 98 10.05 54.83 0.30
C ALA A 98 9.87 53.58 1.14
N THR A 99 9.57 53.71 2.43
CA THR A 99 9.48 52.60 3.37
C THR A 99 8.05 52.19 3.66
N GLN A 100 7.09 53.12 3.55
CA GLN A 100 5.67 52.84 3.79
C GLN A 100 5.02 52.20 2.56
N TRP A 101 4.19 51.19 2.80
CA TRP A 101 3.60 50.40 1.72
C TRP A 101 2.61 51.25 0.91
N GLU A 102 1.82 52.10 1.57
CA GLU A 102 0.84 52.95 0.90
C GLU A 102 1.49 53.97 -0.05
N HIS A 103 2.66 54.51 0.32
CA HIS A 103 3.40 55.42 -0.54
C HIS A 103 3.97 54.69 -1.76
N LEU A 104 4.59 53.53 -1.56
CA LEU A 104 5.06 52.68 -2.66
C LEU A 104 3.91 52.29 -3.60
N ARG A 105 2.75 51.89 -3.07
CA ARG A 105 1.55 51.60 -3.86
C ARG A 105 1.14 52.80 -4.71
N ARG A 106 1.13 54.01 -4.14
CA ARG A 106 0.77 55.23 -4.90
C ARG A 106 1.78 55.57 -5.99
N LEU A 107 3.07 55.41 -5.71
CA LEU A 107 4.15 55.63 -6.68
C LEU A 107 4.07 54.61 -7.82
N THR A 108 3.86 53.33 -7.51
CA THR A 108 3.75 52.25 -8.50
C THR A 108 2.43 52.31 -9.28
N ALA A 109 1.35 52.81 -8.69
CA ALA A 109 0.09 53.08 -9.39
C ALA A 109 0.23 54.13 -10.50
N MET A 110 1.25 55.00 -10.45
CA MET A 110 1.56 55.91 -11.58
C MET A 110 2.08 55.16 -12.81
N LEU A 111 2.57 53.93 -12.62
CA LEU A 111 2.99 53.00 -13.67
C LEU A 111 1.85 52.04 -14.09
N ASP A 112 0.62 52.30 -13.61
CA ASP A 112 -0.54 51.41 -13.73
C ASP A 112 -0.35 50.01 -13.08
N TYR A 113 0.65 49.89 -12.21
CA TYR A 113 0.88 48.66 -11.44
C TYR A 113 -0.02 48.62 -10.20
N ALA A 114 -0.77 47.54 -10.05
CA ALA A 114 -1.56 47.25 -8.86
C ALA A 114 -0.84 46.16 -8.03
N PRO A 115 -0.55 46.39 -6.74
CA PRO A 115 0.05 45.36 -5.92
C PRO A 115 -0.83 44.11 -5.82
N HIS A 116 -0.21 42.95 -5.73
CA HIS A 116 -0.94 41.70 -5.55
C HIS A 116 -1.63 41.69 -4.18
N PRO A 117 -2.96 41.47 -4.13
CA PRO A 117 -3.68 41.30 -2.87
C PRO A 117 -3.27 39.97 -2.21
N PRO A 118 -3.63 39.75 -0.93
CA PRO A 118 -3.47 38.43 -0.34
C PRO A 118 -4.33 37.41 -1.10
N ALA A 119 -3.87 36.16 -1.17
CA ALA A 119 -4.61 35.07 -1.79
C ALA A 119 -5.15 34.11 -0.72
N SER A 120 -6.35 33.57 -0.94
CA SER A 120 -6.91 32.51 -0.11
C SER A 120 -6.34 31.16 -0.57
N ALA A 121 -6.11 30.24 0.36
CA ALA A 121 -5.72 28.88 0.01
C ALA A 121 -6.92 28.09 -0.52
N PHE A 122 -6.66 27.12 -1.39
CA PHE A 122 -7.66 26.26 -2.00
C PHE A 122 -7.23 24.79 -1.92
N THR A 123 -8.21 23.89 -1.94
CA THR A 123 -7.98 22.45 -2.01
C THR A 123 -9.20 21.74 -2.62
N GLU A 124 -9.01 20.51 -3.07
CA GLU A 124 -10.11 19.62 -3.45
C GLU A 124 -10.44 18.72 -2.25
N LEU A 125 -11.67 18.85 -1.73
CA LEU A 125 -12.16 18.00 -0.66
C LEU A 125 -12.83 16.76 -1.24
N VAL A 126 -12.55 15.59 -0.67
CA VAL A 126 -13.33 14.38 -0.90
C VAL A 126 -14.43 14.32 0.13
N VAL A 127 -15.67 14.24 -0.34
CA VAL A 127 -16.86 14.13 0.51
C VAL A 127 -17.42 12.72 0.36
N ASP A 128 -17.30 11.91 1.39
CA ASP A 128 -17.90 10.57 1.38
C ASP A 128 -19.36 10.69 1.79
N PHE A 129 -20.27 10.29 0.90
CA PHE A 129 -21.72 10.26 1.14
C PHE A 129 -22.12 9.00 1.91
N LYS A 130 -23.19 9.05 2.70
CA LYS A 130 -23.67 7.88 3.45
C LYS A 130 -24.12 6.77 2.48
N PRO A 131 -23.88 5.48 2.78
CA PRO A 131 -24.25 4.38 1.89
C PRO A 131 -25.71 4.46 1.42
N GLY A 132 -25.92 4.38 0.11
CA GLY A 132 -27.25 4.43 -0.51
C GLY A 132 -27.88 5.83 -0.58
N THR A 133 -27.13 6.91 -0.33
CA THR A 133 -27.60 8.29 -0.48
C THR A 133 -26.97 8.97 -1.69
N ALA A 134 -27.73 9.87 -2.31
CA ALA A 134 -27.28 10.77 -3.36
C ALA A 134 -28.02 12.11 -3.22
N GLY A 135 -27.40 13.21 -3.64
CA GLY A 135 -28.01 14.54 -3.62
C GLY A 135 -26.99 15.68 -3.66
N GLU A 136 -27.52 16.90 -3.66
CA GLU A 136 -26.73 18.13 -3.74
C GLU A 136 -26.24 18.57 -2.36
N LEU A 137 -24.93 18.76 -2.23
CA LEU A 137 -24.30 19.51 -1.15
C LEU A 137 -24.09 20.96 -1.62
N PRO A 138 -24.73 21.97 -1.01
CA PRO A 138 -24.62 23.35 -1.46
C PRO A 138 -23.20 23.92 -1.24
N ALA A 139 -22.89 24.96 -2.02
CA ALA A 139 -21.75 25.84 -1.72
C ALA A 139 -21.91 26.49 -0.33
N GLY A 140 -20.80 26.75 0.34
CA GLY A 140 -20.76 27.28 1.70
C GLY A 140 -20.78 26.22 2.81
N PHE A 141 -20.66 24.93 2.48
CA PHE A 141 -20.50 23.89 3.48
C PHE A 141 -19.13 24.03 4.16
N GLN A 142 -19.13 24.18 5.49
CA GLN A 142 -17.97 24.59 6.27
C GLN A 142 -17.21 23.41 6.90
N ILE A 143 -15.89 23.40 6.71
CA ILE A 143 -14.95 22.47 7.33
C ILE A 143 -13.92 23.29 8.12
N LYS A 144 -13.55 22.82 9.31
CA LYS A 144 -12.57 23.51 10.15
C LYS A 144 -11.37 22.63 10.48
N TYR A 145 -10.21 23.28 10.56
CA TYR A 145 -9.02 22.76 11.19
C TYR A 145 -8.69 23.60 12.44
N THR A 146 -8.26 22.94 13.51
CA THR A 146 -7.83 23.60 14.75
C THR A 146 -6.45 23.08 15.09
N PRO A 147 -5.40 23.93 15.04
CA PRO A 147 -4.04 23.52 15.35
C PRO A 147 -3.92 22.94 16.77
N PRO A 148 -3.18 21.83 16.97
CA PRO A 148 -3.02 21.19 18.28
C PRO A 148 -2.21 22.05 19.25
N GLU A 149 -1.31 22.89 18.74
CA GLU A 149 -0.45 23.81 19.52
C GLU A 149 -1.20 25.05 20.05
N GLY A 150 -2.51 25.17 19.73
CA GLY A 150 -3.31 26.36 19.99
C GLY A 150 -3.23 27.38 18.84
N GLY A 151 -4.27 28.20 18.66
CA GLY A 151 -4.34 29.17 17.58
C GLY A 151 -5.77 29.46 17.11
N LYS A 152 -5.93 30.42 16.19
CA LYS A 152 -7.22 30.69 15.55
C LYS A 152 -7.59 29.52 14.63
N PRO A 153 -8.81 28.96 14.70
CA PRO A 153 -9.26 27.95 13.76
C PRO A 153 -9.19 28.45 12.32
N VAL A 154 -8.78 27.57 11.41
CA VAL A 154 -8.75 27.82 9.97
C VAL A 154 -10.03 27.21 9.38
N LEU A 155 -10.83 28.01 8.68
CA LEU A 155 -12.13 27.59 8.13
C LEU A 155 -12.07 27.52 6.61
N PHE A 156 -12.61 26.45 6.04
CA PHE A 156 -12.78 26.28 4.60
C PHE A 156 -14.27 26.15 4.28
N GLU A 157 -14.69 26.71 3.16
CA GLU A 157 -16.03 26.56 2.61
C GLU A 157 -15.96 25.93 1.22
N THR A 158 -16.92 25.04 0.90
CA THR A 158 -17.13 24.60 -0.47
C THR A 158 -17.50 25.80 -1.35
N LEU A 159 -16.86 25.93 -2.51
CA LEU A 159 -17.06 27.07 -3.40
C LEU A 159 -18.19 26.82 -4.40
N ASP A 160 -18.38 25.55 -4.75
CA ASP A 160 -19.36 25.09 -5.72
C ASP A 160 -20.35 24.11 -5.08
N VAL A 161 -21.48 23.93 -5.75
CA VAL A 161 -22.45 22.87 -5.42
C VAL A 161 -21.87 21.53 -5.87
N LEU A 162 -21.89 20.54 -4.98
CA LEU A 162 -21.49 19.17 -5.29
C LEU A 162 -22.72 18.27 -5.43
N ASP A 163 -22.98 17.79 -6.63
CA ASP A 163 -23.90 16.67 -6.85
C ASP A 163 -23.16 15.36 -6.54
N GLY A 164 -23.44 14.77 -5.38
CA GLY A 164 -22.70 13.63 -4.85
C GLY A 164 -23.56 12.38 -4.70
N ASP A 165 -22.91 11.23 -4.82
CA ASP A 165 -23.54 9.92 -4.75
C ASP A 165 -22.62 8.93 -4.02
N ALA A 166 -23.15 8.13 -3.09
CA ALA A 166 -22.36 7.18 -2.31
C ALA A 166 -21.59 6.15 -3.14
N THR A 167 -22.07 5.83 -4.36
CA THR A 167 -21.38 4.95 -5.32
C THR A 167 -20.08 5.56 -5.87
N LEU A 168 -19.93 6.88 -5.79
CA LEU A 168 -18.75 7.65 -6.24
C LEU A 168 -17.70 7.89 -5.12
N ASN A 169 -17.95 7.40 -3.90
CA ASN A 169 -17.04 7.58 -2.76
C ASN A 169 -15.66 6.98 -3.02
N ALA A 170 -15.63 5.74 -3.53
CA ALA A 170 -14.40 5.01 -3.76
C ALA A 170 -14.59 3.97 -4.88
N LEU A 171 -14.12 4.30 -6.08
CA LEU A 171 -14.01 3.37 -7.19
C LEU A 171 -12.68 2.62 -7.08
N ARG A 172 -12.71 1.31 -7.29
CA ARG A 172 -11.55 0.42 -7.18
C ARG A 172 -11.35 -0.34 -8.49
N PRO A 173 -10.09 -0.64 -8.86
CA PRO A 173 -9.84 -1.51 -10.00
C PRO A 173 -10.40 -2.92 -9.81
N ALA A 174 -10.70 -3.61 -10.91
CA ALA A 174 -11.15 -5.00 -10.87
C ALA A 174 -10.11 -5.91 -10.20
N GLY A 175 -10.54 -6.69 -9.21
CA GLY A 175 -9.66 -7.62 -8.47
C GLY A 175 -8.65 -6.94 -7.55
N TRP A 176 -8.89 -5.70 -7.12
CA TRP A 176 -8.05 -4.97 -6.16
C TRP A 176 -7.81 -5.76 -4.86
N ASP A 177 -8.81 -6.53 -4.42
CA ASP A 177 -8.79 -7.36 -3.22
C ASP A 177 -8.37 -8.82 -3.48
N ARG A 178 -7.77 -9.12 -4.64
CA ARG A 178 -7.35 -10.47 -5.03
C ARG A 178 -5.89 -10.51 -5.45
N ASN A 179 -5.08 -11.31 -4.75
CA ASN A 179 -3.70 -11.55 -5.09
C ASN A 179 -3.57 -12.45 -6.34
N PRO A 180 -3.01 -11.94 -7.45
CA PRO A 180 -2.96 -12.65 -8.73
C PRO A 180 -1.76 -13.61 -8.84
N VAL A 181 -0.91 -13.71 -7.82
CA VAL A 181 0.28 -14.55 -7.87
C VAL A 181 -0.13 -16.02 -7.81
N LYS A 182 0.48 -16.85 -8.67
CA LYS A 182 0.29 -18.31 -8.66
C LYS A 182 0.77 -18.92 -7.34
N LEU A 183 -0.06 -19.75 -6.74
CA LEU A 183 0.25 -20.51 -5.54
C LEU A 183 1.25 -21.62 -5.90
N SER A 184 2.35 -21.72 -5.15
CA SER A 184 3.31 -22.82 -5.30
C SER A 184 4.19 -22.98 -4.06
N GLY A 185 4.71 -24.19 -3.85
CA GLY A 185 5.58 -24.54 -2.74
C GLY A 185 4.89 -25.42 -1.70
N ALA A 186 5.59 -25.66 -0.59
CA ALA A 186 5.13 -26.54 0.48
C ALA A 186 4.66 -25.79 1.73
N ARG A 187 4.99 -24.50 1.87
CA ARG A 187 4.75 -23.72 3.09
C ARG A 187 3.84 -22.55 2.78
N PHE A 188 2.73 -22.45 3.48
CA PHE A 188 1.70 -21.42 3.27
C PHE A 188 1.27 -20.80 4.59
N THR A 189 1.17 -19.48 4.62
CA THR A 189 0.72 -18.74 5.81
C THR A 189 -0.72 -18.32 5.62
N LEU A 190 -1.60 -18.88 6.45
CA LEU A 190 -3.03 -18.63 6.46
C LEU A 190 -3.36 -17.46 7.40
N ALA A 191 -4.39 -16.70 7.02
CA ALA A 191 -4.95 -15.65 7.86
C ALA A 191 -5.64 -16.26 9.09
N GLY A 192 -5.38 -15.70 10.27
CA GLY A 192 -5.98 -16.14 11.52
C GLY A 192 -5.21 -17.22 12.25
N ARG A 193 -5.50 -17.32 13.55
CA ARG A 193 -4.95 -18.33 14.46
C ARG A 193 -5.83 -19.58 14.46
N LEU A 194 -5.26 -20.76 14.15
CA LEU A 194 -5.98 -22.02 13.98
C LEU A 194 -5.45 -23.11 14.93
N ASP A 195 -5.74 -22.98 16.23
CA ASP A 195 -5.18 -23.84 17.29
C ASP A 195 -5.50 -25.34 17.18
N LYS A 196 -6.55 -25.71 16.47
CA LYS A 196 -7.00 -27.10 16.33
C LYS A 196 -6.37 -27.83 15.14
N LEU A 197 -5.51 -27.15 14.39
CA LEU A 197 -4.92 -27.72 13.19
C LEU A 197 -3.70 -28.58 13.57
N GLU A 198 -3.73 -29.84 13.15
CA GLU A 198 -2.74 -30.85 13.51
C GLU A 198 -2.10 -31.46 12.26
N SER A 199 -0.86 -31.93 12.40
CA SER A 199 -0.20 -32.73 11.36
C SER A 199 -0.87 -34.11 11.23
N GLY A 200 -0.76 -34.69 10.03
CA GLY A 200 -1.37 -35.99 9.68
C GLY A 200 -2.84 -35.92 9.27
N LYS A 201 -3.48 -34.74 9.31
CA LYS A 201 -4.83 -34.53 8.76
C LYS A 201 -4.73 -33.97 7.33
N PRO A 202 -5.63 -34.36 6.42
CA PRO A 202 -5.69 -33.73 5.10
C PRO A 202 -6.32 -32.34 5.18
N LEU A 203 -6.02 -31.53 4.18
CA LEU A 203 -6.76 -30.33 3.81
C LEU A 203 -7.13 -30.39 2.33
N VAL A 204 -8.09 -29.57 1.92
CA VAL A 204 -8.48 -29.43 0.51
C VAL A 204 -8.32 -27.99 0.09
N LEU A 205 -7.61 -27.77 -1.02
CA LEU A 205 -7.60 -26.49 -1.73
C LEU A 205 -8.80 -26.46 -2.68
N GLU A 206 -9.50 -25.33 -2.71
CA GLU A 206 -10.55 -25.04 -3.69
C GLU A 206 -10.23 -23.73 -4.40
N ASP A 207 -10.25 -23.74 -5.73
CA ASP A 207 -10.17 -22.53 -6.54
C ASP A 207 -11.57 -21.97 -6.75
N GLU A 208 -11.82 -20.76 -6.26
CA GLU A 208 -13.15 -20.13 -6.33
C GLU A 208 -13.58 -19.78 -7.75
N ARG A 209 -12.67 -19.77 -8.72
CA ARG A 209 -12.97 -19.37 -10.10
C ARG A 209 -13.71 -20.47 -10.88
N ASP A 210 -13.31 -21.72 -10.67
CA ASP A 210 -13.80 -22.88 -11.43
C ASP A 210 -14.22 -24.07 -10.53
N GLY A 211 -14.05 -23.96 -9.21
CA GLY A 211 -14.35 -25.02 -8.25
C GLY A 211 -13.33 -26.16 -8.25
N HIS A 212 -12.16 -25.99 -8.88
CA HIS A 212 -11.13 -27.02 -8.91
C HIS A 212 -10.66 -27.38 -7.49
N LEU A 213 -10.61 -28.68 -7.20
CA LEU A 213 -10.27 -29.22 -5.88
C LEU A 213 -8.94 -29.96 -5.91
N GLN A 214 -8.15 -29.80 -4.85
CA GLN A 214 -6.89 -30.53 -4.69
C GLN A 214 -6.62 -30.82 -3.21
N ALA A 215 -6.55 -32.10 -2.83
CA ALA A 215 -6.20 -32.46 -1.45
C ALA A 215 -4.68 -32.55 -1.22
N HIS A 216 -4.28 -32.19 0.00
CA HIS A 216 -2.91 -32.25 0.50
C HIS A 216 -2.90 -32.76 1.94
N LEU A 217 -1.79 -33.35 2.38
CA LEU A 217 -1.58 -33.74 3.76
C LEU A 217 -0.83 -32.64 4.51
N VAL A 218 -1.31 -32.26 5.69
CA VAL A 218 -0.59 -31.35 6.58
C VAL A 218 0.52 -32.13 7.27
N VAL A 219 1.78 -31.80 7.00
CA VAL A 219 2.95 -32.45 7.63
C VAL A 219 3.54 -31.63 8.77
N GLY A 220 3.21 -30.35 8.85
CA GLY A 220 3.64 -29.46 9.93
C GLY A 220 2.73 -28.25 10.05
N VAL A 221 2.58 -27.75 11.27
CA VAL A 221 1.77 -26.56 11.60
C VAL A 221 2.57 -25.72 12.58
N ASP A 222 2.65 -24.42 12.30
CA ASP A 222 3.26 -23.41 13.15
C ASP A 222 2.23 -22.30 13.38
N THR A 223 1.75 -22.19 14.62
CA THR A 223 0.64 -21.29 14.98
C THR A 223 1.18 -20.05 15.65
N GLY A 224 1.10 -18.90 14.98
CA GLY A 224 1.47 -17.60 15.53
C GLY A 224 0.30 -16.89 16.22
N ASP A 225 0.46 -15.59 16.47
CA ASP A 225 -0.56 -14.79 17.16
C ASP A 225 -1.76 -14.47 16.26
N THR A 226 -1.49 -14.06 15.01
CA THR A 226 -2.53 -13.63 14.04
C THR A 226 -2.55 -14.46 12.76
N THR A 227 -1.61 -15.40 12.59
CA THR A 227 -1.49 -16.23 11.39
C THR A 227 -1.11 -17.66 11.75
N THR A 228 -1.43 -18.59 10.85
CA THR A 228 -1.06 -20.01 11.00
C THR A 228 -0.32 -20.48 9.76
N THR A 229 0.89 -20.99 9.92
CA THR A 229 1.69 -21.50 8.82
C THR A 229 1.56 -23.02 8.71
N VAL A 230 1.15 -23.49 7.54
CA VAL A 230 0.95 -24.91 7.24
C VAL A 230 2.02 -25.40 6.27
N HIS A 231 2.49 -26.62 6.51
CA HIS A 231 3.41 -27.33 5.64
C HIS A 231 2.67 -28.49 4.99
N LEU A 232 2.64 -28.51 3.66
CA LEU A 232 1.85 -29.45 2.86
C LEU A 232 2.73 -30.45 2.15
N SER A 233 2.26 -31.70 2.10
CA SER A 233 2.82 -32.77 1.30
C SER A 233 1.72 -33.46 0.48
N PRO A 234 1.91 -33.66 -0.83
CA PRO A 234 2.99 -33.09 -1.63
C PRO A 234 2.90 -31.55 -1.72
N PRO A 235 3.97 -30.84 -2.11
CA PRO A 235 3.92 -29.40 -2.36
C PRO A 235 2.93 -29.05 -3.48
N VAL A 236 2.37 -27.84 -3.45
CA VAL A 236 1.55 -27.29 -4.55
C VAL A 236 2.47 -26.90 -5.69
N SER A 237 2.18 -27.38 -6.90
CA SER A 237 2.94 -27.06 -8.10
C SER A 237 2.42 -25.78 -8.75
N ARG A 238 3.30 -25.02 -9.43
CA ARG A 238 2.85 -23.90 -10.28
C ARG A 238 1.95 -24.35 -11.43
N ALA A 239 2.04 -25.61 -11.83
CA ALA A 239 1.21 -26.19 -12.89
C ALA A 239 -0.24 -26.43 -12.45
N ASP A 240 -0.51 -26.46 -11.13
CA ASP A 240 -1.84 -26.73 -10.58
C ASP A 240 -2.81 -25.55 -10.76
N GLY A 241 -2.33 -24.37 -11.16
CA GLY A 241 -3.18 -23.27 -11.64
C GLY A 241 -3.80 -22.36 -10.55
N TYR A 242 -3.71 -22.74 -9.28
CA TYR A 242 -4.20 -21.96 -8.14
C TYR A 242 -3.60 -20.55 -8.06
N LEU A 243 -4.43 -19.54 -7.77
CA LEU A 243 -3.99 -18.17 -7.45
C LEU A 243 -4.21 -17.87 -5.97
N ARG A 244 -3.27 -17.15 -5.36
CA ARG A 244 -3.29 -16.86 -3.92
C ARG A 244 -4.59 -16.19 -3.46
N GLY A 245 -5.13 -15.23 -4.23
CA GLY A 245 -6.36 -14.51 -3.90
C GLY A 245 -7.66 -15.28 -4.13
N HIS A 246 -7.62 -16.38 -4.87
CA HIS A 246 -8.78 -17.20 -5.23
C HIS A 246 -8.76 -18.61 -4.62
N THR A 247 -7.74 -18.93 -3.81
CA THR A 247 -7.63 -20.26 -3.19
C THR A 247 -8.21 -20.24 -1.78
N LEU A 248 -9.19 -21.12 -1.53
CA LEU A 248 -9.70 -21.43 -0.20
C LEU A 248 -9.06 -22.71 0.32
N PHE A 249 -8.69 -22.70 1.61
CA PHE A 249 -8.16 -23.86 2.33
C PHE A 249 -9.24 -24.40 3.24
N HIS A 250 -9.77 -25.59 2.92
CA HIS A 250 -10.71 -26.33 3.74
C HIS A 250 -9.97 -27.22 4.74
N LEU A 251 -10.22 -26.97 6.02
CA LEU A 251 -9.42 -27.45 7.14
C LEU A 251 -10.30 -28.11 8.20
N LEU A 252 -9.64 -28.79 9.15
CA LEU A 252 -10.25 -29.37 10.34
C LEU A 252 -11.37 -30.37 10.01
N PRO A 253 -11.06 -31.49 9.32
CA PRO A 253 -12.04 -32.55 9.10
C PRO A 253 -12.52 -33.11 10.45
N LYS A 254 -13.83 -33.26 10.63
CA LYS A 254 -14.42 -33.82 11.86
C LYS A 254 -14.57 -35.33 11.83
N ASP A 255 -14.80 -35.88 10.65
CA ASP A 255 -14.91 -37.31 10.46
C ASP A 255 -13.54 -37.87 10.01
N ALA A 256 -13.17 -39.02 10.56
CA ALA A 256 -11.98 -39.79 10.22
C ALA A 256 -12.35 -41.29 10.22
N LEU A 257 -12.99 -41.72 9.15
CA LEU A 257 -13.74 -42.97 9.04
C LEU A 257 -12.86 -44.09 8.48
N ALA A 258 -13.09 -45.33 8.87
CA ALA A 258 -12.46 -46.48 8.22
C ALA A 258 -13.09 -46.71 6.84
N ALA A 259 -12.26 -46.95 5.83
CA ALA A 259 -12.73 -47.41 4.51
C ALA A 259 -13.06 -48.91 4.57
N LEU A 260 -14.12 -49.34 3.88
CA LEU A 260 -14.64 -50.70 3.99
C LEU A 260 -14.69 -51.45 2.65
N GLU A 261 -15.42 -50.91 1.66
CA GLU A 261 -15.68 -51.56 0.36
C GLU A 261 -15.77 -50.49 -0.75
N PRO A 262 -15.61 -50.84 -2.04
CA PRO A 262 -15.22 -52.15 -2.55
C PRO A 262 -13.71 -52.40 -2.39
N ARG A 263 -13.34 -53.61 -1.96
CA ARG A 263 -11.94 -54.04 -1.82
C ARG A 263 -11.54 -55.04 -2.90
N THR A 264 -10.27 -55.00 -3.25
CA THR A 264 -9.65 -55.98 -4.15
C THR A 264 -9.61 -57.35 -3.48
N THR A 265 -10.12 -58.38 -4.18
CA THR A 265 -10.14 -59.77 -3.69
C THR A 265 -8.86 -60.52 -3.98
N GLY A 266 -8.24 -60.31 -5.13
CA GLY A 266 -6.97 -60.94 -5.52
C GLY A 266 -5.99 -59.94 -6.12
N ALA A 267 -4.69 -60.15 -5.86
CA ALA A 267 -3.64 -59.33 -6.45
C ALA A 267 -2.44 -60.21 -6.82
N GLU A 268 -1.76 -59.83 -7.91
CA GLU A 268 -0.44 -60.37 -8.21
C GLU A 268 0.55 -59.76 -7.22
N VAL A 269 1.01 -60.58 -6.28
CA VAL A 269 1.93 -60.16 -5.23
C VAL A 269 3.34 -60.59 -5.59
N GLY A 270 4.25 -59.61 -5.65
CA GLY A 270 5.68 -59.85 -5.83
C GLY A 270 6.32 -60.51 -4.60
N ARG A 271 7.42 -59.94 -4.11
CA ARG A 271 8.16 -60.47 -2.95
C ARG A 271 7.76 -59.87 -1.61
N SER A 272 6.82 -58.93 -1.58
CA SER A 272 6.38 -58.29 -0.34
C SER A 272 4.87 -58.33 -0.21
N LEU A 273 4.39 -58.79 0.94
CA LEU A 273 2.99 -58.83 1.31
C LEU A 273 2.78 -57.95 2.54
N ARG A 274 1.83 -57.03 2.47
CA ARG A 274 1.42 -56.21 3.62
C ARG A 274 0.37 -56.94 4.43
N MET A 275 0.43 -56.78 5.76
CA MET A 275 -0.44 -57.45 6.72
C MET A 275 -1.33 -56.43 7.45
N ALA A 276 -2.56 -56.81 7.74
CA ALA A 276 -3.57 -55.91 8.35
C ALA A 276 -3.39 -55.70 9.88
N GLY A 277 -2.34 -56.26 10.48
CA GLY A 277 -2.12 -56.24 11.93
C GLY A 277 -0.67 -56.55 12.31
N SER A 278 -0.43 -56.68 13.62
CA SER A 278 0.91 -56.92 14.19
C SER A 278 1.55 -58.19 13.64
N LEU A 279 2.84 -58.12 13.32
CA LEU A 279 3.68 -59.25 12.90
C LEU A 279 4.52 -59.82 14.05
N GLU A 280 4.11 -59.56 15.30
CA GLU A 280 4.74 -60.12 16.48
C GLU A 280 4.76 -61.66 16.39
N GLY A 281 5.93 -62.25 16.68
CA GLY A 281 6.16 -63.69 16.58
C GLY A 281 6.75 -64.19 15.25
N LEU A 282 6.94 -63.32 14.25
CA LEU A 282 7.66 -63.64 13.01
C LEU A 282 9.04 -62.97 12.94
N SER A 283 10.03 -63.71 12.46
CA SER A 283 11.40 -63.26 12.26
C SER A 283 11.92 -63.60 10.87
N ALA A 284 13.01 -62.95 10.47
CA ALA A 284 13.74 -63.32 9.26
C ALA A 284 14.28 -64.77 9.39
N GLY A 285 14.10 -65.57 8.36
CA GLY A 285 14.44 -67.00 8.34
C GLY A 285 13.25 -67.92 8.58
N ASP A 286 12.15 -67.43 9.18
CA ASP A 286 10.99 -68.25 9.48
C ASP A 286 10.35 -68.80 8.21
N LEU A 287 9.86 -70.04 8.29
CA LEU A 287 9.09 -70.66 7.23
C LEU A 287 7.61 -70.47 7.53
N VAL A 288 6.86 -69.90 6.58
CA VAL A 288 5.43 -69.68 6.71
C VAL A 288 4.65 -70.38 5.60
N ALA A 289 3.43 -70.80 5.92
CA ALA A 289 2.44 -71.20 4.93
C ALA A 289 1.47 -70.04 4.68
N ILE A 290 1.11 -69.81 3.43
CA ILE A 290 0.24 -68.72 2.98
C ILE A 290 -0.87 -69.32 2.13
N GLY A 291 -2.12 -69.11 2.52
CA GLY A 291 -3.25 -69.56 1.72
C GLY A 291 -4.54 -69.66 2.52
N ARG A 292 -5.58 -70.13 1.85
CA ARG A 292 -6.91 -70.35 2.44
C ARG A 292 -7.15 -71.83 2.74
N PRO A 293 -8.00 -72.16 3.73
CA PRO A 293 -8.33 -73.54 4.03
C PRO A 293 -8.87 -74.30 2.81
N GLY A 294 -8.30 -75.47 2.52
CA GLY A 294 -8.76 -76.35 1.43
C GLY A 294 -8.24 -75.98 0.03
N ALA A 295 -7.37 -74.97 -0.11
CA ALA A 295 -6.60 -74.72 -1.33
C ALA A 295 -5.11 -75.03 -1.11
N LYS A 296 -4.36 -75.27 -2.19
CA LYS A 296 -2.91 -75.50 -2.14
C LYS A 296 -2.20 -74.28 -1.52
N PRO A 297 -1.60 -74.39 -0.33
CA PRO A 297 -0.91 -73.29 0.32
C PRO A 297 0.48 -73.07 -0.30
N LEU A 298 0.94 -71.84 -0.25
CA LEU A 298 2.30 -71.44 -0.62
C LEU A 298 3.19 -71.49 0.64
N PHE A 299 4.21 -72.34 0.62
CA PHE A 299 5.24 -72.32 1.64
C PHE A 299 6.36 -71.39 1.22
N ARG A 300 6.73 -70.43 2.09
CA ARG A 300 7.72 -69.39 1.79
C ARG A 300 8.57 -69.07 3.00
N ARG A 301 9.86 -68.84 2.74
CA ARG A 301 10.80 -68.37 3.76
C ARG A 301 10.80 -66.85 3.81
N VAL A 302 10.61 -66.32 5.02
CA VAL A 302 10.62 -64.89 5.32
C VAL A 302 12.05 -64.38 5.21
N LYS A 303 12.30 -63.47 4.28
CA LYS A 303 13.58 -62.78 4.11
C LYS A 303 13.74 -61.66 5.14
N ALA A 304 12.67 -60.90 5.39
CA ALA A 304 12.67 -59.81 6.35
C ALA A 304 11.24 -59.50 6.84
N VAL A 305 11.13 -59.02 8.07
CA VAL A 305 9.90 -58.46 8.65
C VAL A 305 10.14 -56.96 8.83
N GLN A 306 9.35 -56.12 8.15
CA GLN A 306 9.52 -54.66 8.14
C GLN A 306 8.19 -53.98 8.49
N ALA A 307 8.04 -53.59 9.76
CA ALA A 307 6.79 -53.04 10.29
C ALA A 307 5.58 -53.97 10.00
N GLU A 308 4.73 -53.63 9.03
CA GLU A 308 3.56 -54.41 8.60
C GLU A 308 3.81 -55.21 7.31
N HIS A 309 5.05 -55.26 6.82
CA HIS A 309 5.42 -55.96 5.58
C HIS A 309 6.21 -57.24 5.86
N LEU A 310 5.77 -58.34 5.26
CA LEU A 310 6.55 -59.56 5.12
C LEU A 310 7.24 -59.55 3.76
N VAL A 311 8.57 -59.69 3.76
CA VAL A 311 9.37 -59.81 2.54
C VAL A 311 9.83 -61.25 2.41
N PHE A 312 9.64 -61.86 1.25
CA PHE A 312 9.97 -63.25 0.97
C PHE A 312 11.18 -63.36 0.02
N HIS A 313 11.88 -64.48 0.07
CA HIS A 313 12.97 -64.77 -0.89
C HIS A 313 12.43 -64.96 -2.32
N GLU A 314 11.24 -65.54 -2.43
CA GLU A 314 10.58 -65.85 -3.70
C GLU A 314 9.26 -65.10 -3.82
N ALA A 315 8.83 -64.82 -5.06
CA ALA A 315 7.57 -64.16 -5.30
C ALA A 315 6.39 -65.05 -4.88
N LEU A 316 5.29 -64.40 -4.52
CA LEU A 316 4.08 -65.10 -4.13
C LEU A 316 3.16 -65.41 -5.32
N GLY A 317 3.18 -64.57 -6.36
CA GLY A 317 2.26 -64.67 -7.48
C GLY A 317 0.85 -64.22 -7.09
N ASP A 318 -0.18 -64.77 -7.74
CA ASP A 318 -1.56 -64.42 -7.46
C ASP A 318 -2.01 -64.96 -6.09
N ILE A 319 -2.37 -64.05 -5.19
CA ILE A 319 -2.95 -64.37 -3.89
C ILE A 319 -4.35 -63.77 -3.78
N ASP A 320 -5.29 -64.58 -3.30
CA ASP A 320 -6.57 -64.14 -2.74
C ASP A 320 -6.32 -63.47 -1.37
N LEU A 321 -6.38 -62.14 -1.34
CA LEU A 321 -6.06 -61.33 -0.16
C LEU A 321 -7.15 -61.42 0.92
N VAL A 322 -8.37 -61.81 0.57
CA VAL A 322 -9.52 -61.80 1.48
C VAL A 322 -9.55 -63.08 2.32
N ASP A 323 -9.39 -64.23 1.67
CA ASP A 323 -9.55 -65.54 2.31
C ASP A 323 -8.25 -66.19 2.76
N SER A 324 -7.09 -65.67 2.32
CA SER A 324 -5.79 -66.20 2.72
C SER A 324 -5.34 -65.70 4.10
N SER A 325 -4.56 -66.52 4.78
CA SER A 325 -3.83 -66.13 5.99
C SER A 325 -2.41 -66.65 5.92
N VAL A 326 -1.51 -65.98 6.64
CA VAL A 326 -0.14 -66.44 6.87
C VAL A 326 -0.13 -67.17 8.21
N MET A 327 0.51 -68.33 8.25
CA MET A 327 0.52 -69.22 9.42
C MET A 327 1.86 -69.93 9.56
N THR A 328 2.22 -70.28 10.80
CA THR A 328 3.38 -71.12 11.08
C THR A 328 3.03 -72.58 10.75
N PRO A 329 3.79 -73.27 9.89
CA PRO A 329 3.58 -74.68 9.60
C PRO A 329 3.78 -75.56 10.83
N ILE A 330 3.07 -76.69 10.87
CA ILE A 330 3.26 -77.75 11.86
C ILE A 330 4.22 -78.77 11.27
N GLU A 331 5.25 -79.14 12.04
CA GLU A 331 6.14 -80.24 11.68
C GLU A 331 5.47 -81.60 11.96
N LEU A 332 5.45 -82.45 10.94
CA LEU A 332 4.87 -83.77 10.91
C LEU A 332 6.01 -84.81 10.91
N PRO A 333 6.34 -85.42 12.06
CA PRO A 333 7.43 -86.40 12.14
C PRO A 333 7.04 -87.71 11.47
N ILE A 334 7.85 -88.17 10.53
CA ILE A 334 7.59 -89.40 9.78
C ILE A 334 8.27 -90.57 10.49
N ALA A 335 7.50 -91.57 10.90
CA ALA A 335 8.01 -92.70 11.67
C ALA A 335 8.49 -93.86 10.79
N HIS A 336 7.75 -94.18 9.72
CA HIS A 336 8.12 -95.23 8.77
C HIS A 336 7.61 -94.91 7.37
N LEU A 337 8.45 -95.11 6.37
CA LEU A 337 8.07 -95.09 4.95
C LEU A 337 7.43 -96.43 4.51
N GLY A 338 6.24 -96.41 3.92
CA GLY A 338 5.62 -97.61 3.35
C GLY A 338 6.36 -98.15 2.14
N GLY A 339 6.44 -99.48 1.99
CA GLY A 339 7.30 -100.17 1.02
C GLY A 339 6.91 -100.04 -0.47
N ASN A 340 5.74 -99.48 -0.81
CA ASN A 340 5.27 -99.40 -2.20
C ASN A 340 5.18 -97.94 -2.68
N SER A 341 6.05 -97.56 -3.62
CA SER A 341 5.77 -96.45 -4.54
C SER A 341 4.99 -97.00 -5.73
N ARG A 342 3.87 -96.38 -6.11
CA ARG A 342 3.12 -96.78 -7.31
C ARG A 342 2.84 -95.55 -8.17
N ASN A 343 3.06 -95.68 -9.48
CA ASN A 343 2.58 -94.72 -10.46
C ASN A 343 1.14 -95.11 -10.81
N ILE A 344 0.16 -94.43 -10.21
CA ILE A 344 -1.26 -94.70 -10.50
C ILE A 344 -1.94 -93.35 -10.78
N PRO A 345 -2.62 -93.18 -11.93
CA PRO A 345 -3.49 -92.04 -12.14
C PRO A 345 -4.73 -92.15 -11.23
N PRO A 346 -5.23 -91.04 -10.64
CA PRO A 346 -6.45 -91.09 -9.84
C PRO A 346 -7.64 -91.58 -10.69
N PRO A 347 -8.63 -92.28 -10.10
CA PRO A 347 -9.80 -92.75 -10.83
C PRO A 347 -10.66 -91.64 -11.46
N ASN A 348 -10.42 -90.35 -11.12
CA ASN A 348 -11.25 -89.21 -11.54
C ASN A 348 -10.50 -88.11 -12.32
N VAL A 349 -9.28 -88.36 -12.83
CA VAL A 349 -8.52 -87.36 -13.62
C VAL A 349 -8.35 -87.84 -15.07
N THR A 350 -9.00 -87.15 -16.02
CA THR A 350 -8.91 -87.45 -17.47
C THR A 350 -8.61 -86.17 -18.26
N PRO A 351 -7.53 -86.13 -19.06
CA PRO A 351 -6.54 -87.19 -19.27
C PRO A 351 -5.63 -87.38 -18.03
N PRO A 352 -5.08 -88.59 -17.80
CA PRO A 352 -4.14 -88.82 -16.72
C PRO A 352 -2.88 -87.97 -16.90
N ILE A 353 -2.50 -87.21 -15.87
CA ILE A 353 -1.29 -86.38 -15.90
C ILE A 353 -0.06 -87.30 -15.79
N PRO A 354 0.89 -87.26 -16.75
CA PRO A 354 2.11 -88.07 -16.69
C PRO A 354 2.95 -87.76 -15.45
N GLY A 355 3.43 -88.79 -14.75
CA GLY A 355 4.42 -88.62 -13.66
C GLY A 355 3.88 -88.54 -12.23
N TRP A 356 2.60 -88.83 -11.98
CA TRP A 356 2.04 -88.91 -10.62
C TRP A 356 2.62 -90.10 -9.84
N GLN A 357 3.27 -89.82 -8.71
CA GLN A 357 3.80 -90.84 -7.79
C GLN A 357 2.95 -90.90 -6.53
N LEU A 358 2.51 -92.09 -6.12
CA LEU A 358 1.87 -92.32 -4.81
C LEU A 358 2.89 -92.89 -3.82
N ARG A 359 2.97 -92.27 -2.65
CA ARG A 359 3.82 -92.69 -1.53
C ARG A 359 3.00 -92.71 -0.25
N THR A 360 3.02 -93.81 0.49
CA THR A 360 2.37 -93.89 1.81
C THR A 360 3.42 -93.78 2.92
N LEU A 361 3.15 -92.92 3.89
CA LEU A 361 3.97 -92.66 5.08
C LEU A 361 3.17 -92.99 6.34
N TYR A 362 3.84 -93.44 7.39
CA TYR A 362 3.21 -93.65 8.70
C TYR A 362 3.69 -92.57 9.68
N VAL A 363 2.73 -91.89 10.29
CA VAL A 363 2.94 -90.79 11.23
C VAL A 363 2.32 -91.16 12.57
N ALA A 364 3.04 -90.96 13.67
CA ALA A 364 2.49 -91.24 15.01
C ALA A 364 1.38 -90.23 15.37
N GLY A 365 0.28 -90.74 15.94
CA GLY A 365 -0.89 -89.94 16.34
C GLY A 365 -2.01 -89.93 15.31
N ASP A 366 -3.14 -89.28 15.67
CA ASP A 366 -4.30 -89.10 14.80
C ASP A 366 -4.14 -87.88 13.90
N TRP A 367 -3.87 -88.16 12.62
CA TRP A 367 -3.73 -87.19 11.56
C TRP A 367 -4.77 -87.41 10.45
N GLY A 368 -5.91 -88.04 10.75
CA GLY A 368 -6.92 -88.38 9.73
C GLY A 368 -7.48 -87.17 8.96
N TRP A 369 -7.35 -85.98 9.54
CA TRP A 369 -7.72 -84.70 8.92
C TRP A 369 -6.82 -84.26 7.75
N LEU A 370 -5.67 -84.92 7.54
CA LEU A 370 -4.75 -84.59 6.46
C LEU A 370 -5.28 -84.99 5.08
N SER A 371 -6.30 -85.85 5.00
CA SER A 371 -6.93 -86.19 3.72
C SER A 371 -7.45 -84.92 3.02
N GLY A 372 -7.06 -84.74 1.76
CA GLY A 372 -7.33 -83.54 0.96
C GLY A 372 -6.49 -82.31 1.33
N ARG A 373 -5.42 -82.46 2.14
CA ARG A 373 -4.50 -81.38 2.51
C ARG A 373 -3.15 -81.51 1.80
N TRP A 374 -2.36 -80.45 1.87
CA TRP A 374 -1.03 -80.40 1.26
C TRP A 374 0.06 -80.37 2.31
N LEU A 375 1.12 -81.13 2.05
CA LEU A 375 2.30 -81.24 2.90
C LEU A 375 3.52 -80.79 2.11
N ALA A 376 4.39 -79.97 2.69
CA ALA A 376 5.64 -79.55 2.07
C ALA A 376 6.84 -80.30 2.64
N ASP A 377 7.89 -80.42 1.85
CA ASP A 377 9.21 -80.90 2.28
C ASP A 377 10.25 -79.80 2.04
N ILE A 378 11.32 -79.79 2.83
CA ILE A 378 12.45 -78.88 2.62
C ILE A 378 13.55 -79.63 1.87
N ARG A 379 13.73 -79.31 0.59
CA ARG A 379 14.72 -79.95 -0.29
C ARG A 379 15.83 -78.99 -0.65
N HIS A 380 17.07 -79.45 -0.64
CA HIS A 380 18.22 -78.70 -1.13
C HIS A 380 18.75 -79.38 -2.39
N ALA A 381 18.66 -78.70 -3.54
CA ALA A 381 19.03 -79.27 -4.84
C ALA A 381 19.66 -78.22 -5.78
N GLY A 382 20.29 -78.68 -6.88
CA GLY A 382 20.93 -77.83 -7.89
C GLY A 382 22.32 -77.30 -7.52
N THR A 383 22.94 -76.55 -8.44
CA THR A 383 24.28 -75.96 -8.29
C THR A 383 24.26 -74.50 -8.75
N PRO A 384 24.49 -73.49 -7.87
CA PRO A 384 24.69 -73.63 -6.43
C PRO A 384 23.46 -74.22 -5.72
N THR A 385 23.68 -74.87 -4.58
CA THR A 385 22.64 -75.51 -3.78
C THR A 385 21.55 -74.51 -3.41
N ARG A 386 20.31 -74.76 -3.84
CA ARG A 386 19.15 -73.91 -3.57
C ARG A 386 18.10 -74.70 -2.79
N GLU A 387 17.46 -74.04 -1.83
CA GLU A 387 16.32 -74.60 -1.10
C GLU A 387 15.07 -74.56 -2.00
N TYR A 388 14.33 -75.67 -2.04
CA TYR A 388 13.04 -75.85 -2.69
C TYR A 388 12.04 -76.36 -1.66
N LEU A 389 10.79 -75.94 -1.81
CA LEU A 389 9.68 -76.33 -0.94
C LEU A 389 8.60 -77.03 -1.77
N PRO A 390 8.87 -78.25 -2.32
CA PRO A 390 7.85 -79.00 -3.04
C PRO A 390 6.66 -79.33 -2.13
N VAL A 391 5.47 -79.40 -2.73
CA VAL A 391 4.20 -79.53 -2.02
C VAL A 391 3.43 -80.74 -2.56
N TYR A 392 3.23 -81.72 -1.67
CA TYR A 392 2.59 -82.99 -1.93
C TYR A 392 1.13 -82.96 -1.47
N GLU A 393 0.20 -83.46 -2.29
CA GLU A 393 -1.20 -83.58 -1.91
C GLU A 393 -1.43 -84.90 -1.17
N CYS A 394 -2.05 -84.86 0.00
CA CYS A 394 -2.48 -86.04 0.73
C CYS A 394 -3.86 -86.47 0.22
N ILE A 395 -3.90 -87.57 -0.52
CA ILE A 395 -5.15 -88.13 -1.05
C ILE A 395 -5.90 -88.86 0.07
N ASN A 396 -5.19 -89.54 0.97
CA ASN A 396 -5.79 -90.35 2.02
C ASN A 396 -4.99 -90.29 3.32
N ALA A 397 -5.68 -90.28 4.47
CA ALA A 397 -5.09 -90.27 5.80
C ALA A 397 -5.91 -91.15 6.76
N ASP A 398 -5.49 -92.41 6.94
CA ASP A 398 -6.22 -93.40 7.72
C ASP A 398 -5.57 -93.62 9.09
N TYR A 399 -6.27 -93.27 10.17
CA TYR A 399 -5.78 -93.47 11.54
C TYR A 399 -6.12 -94.88 12.06
N PHE A 400 -5.11 -95.63 12.50
CA PHE A 400 -5.27 -96.93 13.12
C PHE A 400 -5.43 -96.78 14.64
N ALA A 401 -6.67 -96.70 15.12
CA ALA A 401 -6.95 -96.59 16.54
C ALA A 401 -6.49 -97.86 17.30
N PRO A 402 -5.83 -97.75 18.47
CA PRO A 402 -5.49 -98.89 19.29
C PRO A 402 -6.77 -99.58 19.80
N SER A 403 -7.08 -100.77 19.28
CA SER A 403 -8.27 -101.52 19.71
C SER A 403 -8.02 -102.17 21.08
N GLY A 404 -8.93 -101.94 22.03
CA GLY A 404 -8.77 -102.36 23.43
C GLY A 404 -9.00 -103.85 23.74
N ALA A 405 -9.09 -104.75 22.77
CA ALA A 405 -9.48 -106.15 23.06
C ALA A 405 -9.13 -107.22 22.00
N SER A 406 -7.94 -107.20 21.37
CA SER A 406 -7.51 -108.30 20.48
C SER A 406 -6.04 -108.68 20.67
N GLN A 407 -5.77 -109.98 20.86
CA GLN A 407 -4.43 -110.60 21.05
C GLN A 407 -3.62 -110.75 19.75
N THR A 408 -3.79 -109.86 18.78
CA THR A 408 -2.89 -109.76 17.62
C THR A 408 -2.16 -108.42 17.71
N GLU A 409 -0.83 -108.44 17.86
CA GLU A 409 -0.01 -107.24 17.73
C GLU A 409 -0.37 -106.55 16.41
N GLN A 410 -0.99 -105.38 16.49
CA GLN A 410 -1.16 -104.49 15.35
C GLN A 410 0.04 -103.55 15.36
N PRO A 411 1.12 -103.82 14.59
CA PRO A 411 2.37 -103.07 14.65
C PRO A 411 2.23 -101.59 14.27
N LEU A 412 1.08 -101.18 13.72
CA LEU A 412 0.78 -99.82 13.29
C LEU A 412 -0.33 -99.15 14.12
N ALA A 413 -0.78 -99.76 15.22
CA ALA A 413 -1.75 -99.13 16.12
C ALA A 413 -1.17 -97.83 16.72
N GLY A 414 -1.97 -96.76 16.70
CA GLY A 414 -1.55 -95.42 17.11
C GLY A 414 -0.88 -94.59 16.01
N TYR A 415 -0.76 -95.10 14.78
CA TYR A 415 -0.24 -94.38 13.62
C TYR A 415 -1.36 -93.99 12.64
N THR A 416 -1.12 -92.96 11.85
CA THR A 416 -1.92 -92.59 10.65
C THR A 416 -1.13 -92.94 9.40
N ALA A 417 -1.72 -93.71 8.48
CA ALA A 417 -1.21 -93.90 7.12
C ALA A 417 -1.60 -92.72 6.23
N VAL A 418 -0.63 -91.91 5.85
CA VAL A 418 -0.78 -90.73 5.00
C VAL A 418 -0.30 -91.08 3.59
N THR A 419 -1.22 -91.17 2.63
CA THR A 419 -0.91 -91.39 1.21
C THR A 419 -0.80 -90.05 0.50
N LEU A 420 0.41 -89.75 0.03
CA LEU A 420 0.77 -88.53 -0.68
C LEU A 420 0.90 -88.76 -2.18
N THR A 421 0.57 -87.74 -2.95
CA THR A 421 0.83 -87.65 -4.38
C THR A 421 1.62 -86.40 -4.75
N TRP A 422 2.35 -86.49 -5.86
CA TRP A 422 3.18 -85.41 -6.38
C TRP A 422 3.11 -85.36 -7.90
N SER A 423 3.12 -84.16 -8.48
CA SER A 423 3.22 -83.94 -9.93
C SER A 423 4.38 -82.98 -10.27
N PRO A 424 5.30 -83.37 -11.18
CA PRO A 424 6.39 -82.51 -11.61
C PRO A 424 5.95 -81.17 -12.23
N GLU A 425 4.75 -81.12 -12.81
CA GLU A 425 4.23 -79.90 -13.46
C GLU A 425 3.78 -78.83 -12.46
N GLN A 426 3.38 -79.23 -11.24
CA GLN A 426 2.78 -78.32 -10.26
C GLN A 426 3.80 -77.65 -9.32
N ASP A 427 5.01 -78.20 -9.20
CA ASP A 427 6.07 -77.71 -8.30
C ASP A 427 7.39 -77.45 -9.04
N ARG A 428 7.32 -77.21 -10.36
CA ARG A 428 8.49 -77.03 -11.24
C ARG A 428 9.61 -76.25 -10.55
N SER A 429 10.78 -76.88 -10.41
CA SER A 429 12.02 -76.15 -10.18
C SER A 429 12.48 -75.54 -11.50
N ASP A 430 12.89 -74.27 -11.49
CA ASP A 430 13.48 -73.60 -12.66
C ASP A 430 14.73 -74.34 -13.21
N THR A 431 15.22 -75.35 -12.47
CA THR A 431 16.46 -76.10 -12.72
C THR A 431 16.24 -77.55 -13.19
N GLY A 432 15.00 -78.03 -13.28
CA GLY A 432 14.70 -79.40 -13.73
C GLY A 432 15.09 -80.51 -12.73
N ALA A 433 15.30 -80.16 -11.45
CA ALA A 433 15.61 -81.12 -10.39
C ALA A 433 14.42 -82.05 -10.09
N ASP A 434 14.71 -83.34 -9.85
CA ASP A 434 13.72 -84.32 -9.37
C ASP A 434 13.37 -84.03 -7.90
N LEU A 435 12.18 -83.48 -7.69
CA LEU A 435 11.62 -83.16 -6.37
C LEU A 435 10.60 -84.20 -5.91
N SER A 436 10.67 -85.44 -6.41
CA SER A 436 9.84 -86.53 -5.90
C SER A 436 10.13 -86.83 -4.43
N LEU A 437 9.11 -87.32 -3.72
CA LEU A 437 9.19 -87.59 -2.29
C LEU A 437 10.15 -88.76 -2.00
N GLN A 438 11.30 -88.46 -1.38
CA GLN A 438 12.37 -89.41 -1.08
C GLN A 438 12.70 -89.44 0.42
N ASN A 439 12.13 -90.42 1.13
CA ASN A 439 12.40 -90.73 2.55
C ASN A 439 12.48 -89.51 3.49
N PRO A 440 11.43 -88.67 3.57
CA PRO A 440 11.42 -87.52 4.46
C PRO A 440 11.44 -87.97 5.93
N GLN A 441 12.22 -87.29 6.76
CA GLN A 441 12.17 -87.47 8.22
C GLN A 441 11.05 -86.63 8.84
N THR A 442 10.77 -85.48 8.25
CA THR A 442 9.69 -84.57 8.63
C THR A 442 9.03 -84.02 7.38
N LEU A 443 7.74 -83.73 7.48
CA LEU A 443 7.01 -82.92 6.50
C LEU A 443 6.37 -81.74 7.20
N LEU A 444 5.99 -80.72 6.45
CA LEU A 444 5.39 -79.50 6.96
C LEU A 444 3.94 -79.43 6.51
N VAL A 445 3.04 -79.11 7.42
CA VAL A 445 1.62 -78.96 7.06
C VAL A 445 1.08 -77.62 7.55
N ALA A 446 0.21 -77.01 6.75
CA ALA A 446 -0.56 -75.86 7.20
C ALA A 446 -1.53 -76.29 8.34
N PRO A 447 -1.64 -75.51 9.43
CA PRO A 447 -2.63 -75.74 10.48
C PRO A 447 -4.07 -75.87 9.96
N ARG A 448 -4.94 -76.53 10.74
CA ARG A 448 -6.38 -76.66 10.43
C ARG A 448 -7.11 -75.31 10.41
N THR A 449 -6.70 -74.41 11.29
CA THR A 449 -7.29 -73.08 11.47
C THR A 449 -6.52 -72.04 10.67
N ALA A 450 -7.21 -71.01 10.21
CA ALA A 450 -6.55 -69.85 9.60
C ALA A 450 -5.50 -69.27 10.55
N GLY A 451 -4.41 -68.78 9.97
CA GLY A 451 -3.32 -68.17 10.72
C GLY A 451 -3.68 -66.82 11.34
N PRO A 452 -2.91 -66.38 12.34
CA PRO A 452 -3.17 -65.12 13.04
C PRO A 452 -2.85 -63.89 12.18
N TRP A 453 -2.01 -64.02 11.14
CA TRP A 453 -1.59 -62.90 10.30
C TRP A 453 -2.39 -62.87 9.00
N ARG A 454 -3.18 -61.82 8.80
CA ARG A 454 -4.01 -61.66 7.59
C ARG A 454 -3.39 -60.66 6.62
N PRO A 455 -3.36 -60.96 5.30
CA PRO A 455 -3.02 -59.98 4.28
C PRO A 455 -3.92 -58.75 4.40
N ASP A 456 -3.35 -57.57 4.18
CA ASP A 456 -4.14 -56.34 4.07
C ASP A 456 -4.76 -56.25 2.68
N THR A 457 -6.05 -55.95 2.64
CA THR A 457 -6.78 -55.70 1.38
C THR A 457 -6.72 -54.20 1.08
N PHE A 458 -7.02 -53.81 -0.15
CA PHE A 458 -6.99 -52.40 -0.54
C PHE A 458 -8.20 -52.03 -1.38
N LEU A 459 -8.55 -50.75 -1.39
CA LEU A 459 -9.69 -50.25 -2.17
C LEU A 459 -9.51 -50.51 -3.66
N GLN A 460 -10.60 -50.97 -4.28
CA GLN A 460 -10.62 -51.26 -5.71
C GLN A 460 -10.55 -49.97 -6.52
N LYS A 461 -9.61 -49.95 -7.47
CA LYS A 461 -9.51 -48.91 -8.50
C LYS A 461 -10.17 -49.40 -9.79
N SER A 462 -10.77 -48.48 -10.52
CA SER A 462 -11.30 -48.67 -11.87
C SER A 462 -10.15 -48.85 -12.88
N ASP A 463 -10.48 -49.22 -14.12
CA ASP A 463 -9.51 -49.34 -15.22
C ASP A 463 -8.77 -48.01 -15.52
N GLN A 464 -9.37 -46.89 -15.12
CA GLN A 464 -8.77 -45.55 -15.22
C GLN A 464 -7.86 -45.21 -14.02
N GLY A 465 -7.62 -46.17 -13.11
CA GLY A 465 -6.76 -46.02 -11.95
C GLY A 465 -7.37 -45.26 -10.78
N ARG A 466 -8.62 -44.78 -10.88
CA ARG A 466 -9.33 -44.01 -9.83
C ARG A 466 -10.14 -44.92 -8.91
N LEU A 467 -10.40 -44.49 -7.67
CA LEU A 467 -11.27 -45.22 -6.75
C LEU A 467 -12.66 -45.45 -7.35
N THR A 468 -13.17 -46.67 -7.19
CA THR A 468 -14.49 -47.07 -7.69
C THR A 468 -15.61 -46.50 -6.80
N GLU A 469 -16.78 -46.33 -7.41
CA GLU A 469 -17.98 -45.85 -6.73
C GLU A 469 -19.07 -46.93 -6.71
N PRO A 470 -19.90 -46.99 -5.65
CA PRO A 470 -19.85 -46.15 -4.45
C PRO A 470 -18.77 -46.61 -3.44
N LEU A 471 -18.22 -45.67 -2.65
CA LEU A 471 -17.27 -45.98 -1.58
C LEU A 471 -18.01 -46.20 -0.26
N TRP A 472 -17.83 -47.35 0.38
CA TRP A 472 -18.38 -47.67 1.68
C TRP A 472 -17.39 -47.36 2.80
N VAL A 473 -17.88 -46.69 3.84
CA VAL A 473 -17.11 -46.26 5.01
C VAL A 473 -17.84 -46.59 6.30
N ALA A 474 -17.14 -46.56 7.43
CA ALA A 474 -17.77 -46.60 8.76
C ALA A 474 -18.74 -45.41 8.93
N GLN A 475 -19.78 -45.59 9.74
CA GLN A 475 -20.82 -44.58 9.93
C GLN A 475 -20.27 -43.18 10.28
N PRO A 476 -20.54 -42.14 9.46
CA PRO A 476 -20.12 -40.77 9.71
C PRO A 476 -20.92 -40.14 10.85
N LYS A 477 -20.33 -39.16 11.55
CA LYS A 477 -21.05 -38.38 12.56
C LYS A 477 -21.70 -37.13 11.97
N LYS A 478 -21.06 -36.50 10.97
CA LYS A 478 -21.48 -35.19 10.45
C LYS A 478 -21.46 -35.05 8.94
N LEU A 479 -20.86 -36.00 8.23
CA LEU A 479 -20.78 -35.99 6.78
C LEU A 479 -22.15 -35.93 6.11
N ALA A 480 -22.32 -34.98 5.18
CA ALA A 480 -23.56 -34.75 4.45
C ALA A 480 -23.32 -34.56 2.93
N PRO A 481 -24.36 -34.65 2.08
CA PRO A 481 -24.25 -34.25 0.67
C PRO A 481 -23.75 -32.80 0.54
N GLY A 482 -22.85 -32.55 -0.42
CA GLY A 482 -22.18 -31.26 -0.63
C GLY A 482 -20.83 -31.13 0.08
N ASP A 483 -20.57 -31.92 1.13
CA ASP A 483 -19.29 -31.92 1.85
C ASP A 483 -18.13 -32.42 0.99
N LEU A 484 -16.92 -31.97 1.34
CA LEU A 484 -15.68 -32.50 0.79
C LEU A 484 -15.26 -33.76 1.54
N ALA A 485 -14.76 -34.75 0.81
CA ALA A 485 -14.18 -35.97 1.38
C ALA A 485 -12.78 -36.23 0.82
N VAL A 486 -11.90 -36.71 1.68
CA VAL A 486 -10.51 -37.08 1.34
C VAL A 486 -10.20 -38.46 1.88
N VAL A 487 -9.93 -39.41 0.99
CA VAL A 487 -9.34 -40.72 1.31
C VAL A 487 -7.84 -40.54 1.42
N ALA A 488 -7.26 -40.84 2.57
CA ALA A 488 -5.83 -40.64 2.82
C ALA A 488 -5.17 -41.91 3.37
N ARG A 489 -3.99 -42.21 2.83
CA ARG A 489 -3.08 -43.27 3.28
C ARG A 489 -1.64 -42.81 3.04
N GLY A 490 -1.00 -42.24 4.06
CA GLY A 490 0.36 -41.72 3.94
C GLY A 490 0.49 -40.73 2.78
N GLY A 491 1.37 -41.03 1.81
CA GLY A 491 1.58 -40.20 0.60
C GLY A 491 0.53 -40.37 -0.51
N CYS A 492 -0.46 -41.25 -0.35
CA CYS A 492 -1.54 -41.45 -1.32
C CYS A 492 -2.81 -40.73 -0.83
N LEU A 493 -3.38 -39.89 -1.68
CA LEU A 493 -4.58 -39.09 -1.40
C LEU A 493 -5.58 -39.26 -2.54
N ALA A 494 -6.86 -39.39 -2.21
CA ALA A 494 -7.94 -39.21 -3.16
C ALA A 494 -9.00 -38.27 -2.57
N TRP A 495 -9.64 -37.44 -3.39
CA TRP A 495 -10.57 -36.43 -2.93
C TRP A 495 -11.71 -36.22 -3.91
N ALA A 496 -12.85 -35.80 -3.38
CA ALA A 496 -14.01 -35.44 -4.16
C ALA A 496 -15.00 -34.61 -3.34
N ARG A 497 -15.93 -33.96 -4.05
CA ARG A 497 -17.15 -33.40 -3.46
C ARG A 497 -18.25 -34.47 -3.47
N LEU A 498 -18.94 -34.64 -2.36
CA LEU A 498 -19.97 -35.67 -2.20
C LEU A 498 -21.30 -35.21 -2.80
N ARG A 499 -21.88 -36.05 -3.66
CA ARG A 499 -23.23 -35.87 -4.21
C ARG A 499 -24.28 -36.50 -3.32
N HIS A 500 -23.99 -37.67 -2.74
CA HIS A 500 -24.91 -38.39 -1.88
C HIS A 500 -24.17 -39.13 -0.75
N VAL A 501 -24.79 -39.15 0.43
CA VAL A 501 -24.31 -39.84 1.63
C VAL A 501 -25.46 -40.68 2.18
N GLY A 502 -25.44 -41.99 1.92
CA GLY A 502 -26.47 -42.92 2.38
C GLY A 502 -26.03 -43.66 3.62
N VAL A 503 -26.58 -43.34 4.79
CA VAL A 503 -26.23 -43.99 6.06
C VAL A 503 -27.07 -45.25 6.27
N ASP A 504 -26.40 -46.38 6.48
CA ASP A 504 -26.98 -47.64 6.92
C ASP A 504 -26.70 -47.82 8.43
N ALA A 505 -27.70 -47.50 9.24
CA ALA A 505 -27.58 -47.57 10.70
C ALA A 505 -27.56 -49.02 11.22
N GLU A 506 -28.15 -49.98 10.51
CA GLU A 506 -28.16 -51.38 10.94
C GLU A 506 -26.76 -52.00 10.85
N ARG A 507 -26.02 -51.63 9.80
CA ARG A 507 -24.64 -52.10 9.59
C ARG A 507 -23.57 -51.18 10.18
N ALA A 508 -23.96 -50.01 10.69
CA ALA A 508 -23.07 -48.93 11.13
C ALA A 508 -22.08 -48.49 10.01
N GLN A 509 -22.60 -48.30 8.79
CA GLN A 509 -21.83 -47.93 7.60
C GLN A 509 -22.48 -46.77 6.84
N ALA A 510 -21.75 -46.16 5.92
CA ALA A 510 -22.31 -45.23 4.95
C ALA A 510 -21.75 -45.44 3.54
N ARG A 511 -22.61 -45.18 2.56
CA ARG A 511 -22.33 -45.19 1.13
C ARG A 511 -22.07 -43.76 0.66
N LEU A 512 -20.89 -43.53 0.08
CA LEU A 512 -20.47 -42.25 -0.47
C LEU A 512 -20.47 -42.29 -2.00
N GLU A 513 -21.13 -41.30 -2.60
CA GLU A 513 -21.14 -41.07 -4.04
C GLU A 513 -20.69 -39.64 -4.30
N THR A 514 -19.84 -39.45 -5.32
CA THR A 514 -19.23 -38.13 -5.58
C THR A 514 -19.91 -37.42 -6.74
N VAL A 515 -19.63 -36.14 -6.93
CA VAL A 515 -20.15 -35.36 -8.07
C VAL A 515 -19.44 -35.76 -9.38
N ASP A 516 -18.11 -35.74 -9.40
CA ASP A 516 -17.28 -35.89 -10.62
C ASP A 516 -16.28 -37.06 -10.58
N GLY A 517 -16.52 -38.04 -9.72
CA GLY A 517 -15.59 -39.13 -9.46
C GLY A 517 -14.50 -38.76 -8.44
N TRP A 518 -13.79 -39.77 -7.97
CA TRP A 518 -12.62 -39.57 -7.12
C TRP A 518 -11.40 -39.14 -7.95
N HIS A 519 -10.85 -37.97 -7.62
CA HIS A 519 -9.51 -37.58 -8.08
C HIS A 519 -8.47 -38.15 -7.12
N ASP A 520 -7.33 -38.60 -7.63
CA ASP A 520 -6.28 -39.17 -6.80
C ASP A 520 -4.87 -38.68 -7.16
N ARG A 521 -3.97 -38.84 -6.19
CA ARG A 521 -2.55 -38.52 -6.30
C ARG A 521 -1.73 -39.47 -5.44
N GLY A 522 -0.57 -39.87 -5.96
CA GLY A 522 0.37 -40.77 -5.32
C GLY A 522 0.28 -42.19 -5.88
N ASP A 523 1.42 -42.83 -6.03
CA ASP A 523 1.52 -44.18 -6.57
C ASP A 523 1.31 -45.22 -5.47
N GLY A 524 0.36 -46.14 -5.68
CA GLY A 524 0.16 -47.30 -4.83
C GLY A 524 -1.30 -47.54 -4.38
N PRO A 525 -1.54 -48.69 -3.71
CA PRO A 525 -2.88 -49.08 -3.27
C PRO A 525 -3.29 -48.41 -1.93
N PHE A 526 -4.59 -48.13 -1.81
CA PHE A 526 -5.23 -47.65 -0.57
C PHE A 526 -5.60 -48.84 0.33
N TYR A 527 -4.61 -49.36 1.06
CA TYR A 527 -4.81 -50.48 1.99
C TYR A 527 -5.79 -50.16 3.12
N LEU A 528 -6.79 -51.01 3.34
CA LEU A 528 -7.92 -50.75 4.23
C LEU A 528 -7.51 -50.50 5.68
N ALA A 529 -6.58 -51.29 6.23
CA ALA A 529 -6.18 -51.13 7.63
C ALA A 529 -5.64 -49.71 7.92
N SER A 530 -4.88 -49.16 6.96
CA SER A 530 -4.21 -47.86 7.08
C SER A 530 -4.92 -46.69 6.38
N THR A 531 -5.97 -46.96 5.61
CA THR A 531 -6.71 -45.91 4.89
C THR A 531 -7.78 -45.33 5.80
N ARG A 532 -7.89 -43.99 5.78
CA ARG A 532 -8.95 -43.26 6.46
C ARG A 532 -9.63 -42.31 5.49
N VAL A 533 -10.94 -42.20 5.62
CA VAL A 533 -11.76 -41.23 4.87
C VAL A 533 -12.09 -40.07 5.78
N PHE A 534 -11.51 -38.93 5.48
CA PHE A 534 -11.74 -37.68 6.17
C PHE A 534 -12.86 -36.91 5.49
N GLY A 535 -13.69 -36.23 6.26
CA GLY A 535 -14.75 -35.41 5.71
C GLY A 535 -15.34 -34.44 6.73
N HIS A 536 -16.29 -33.65 6.25
CA HIS A 536 -16.90 -32.55 7.01
C HIS A 536 -15.84 -31.57 7.55
N PHE A 537 -15.25 -30.80 6.63
CA PHE A 537 -14.27 -29.76 6.92
C PHE A 537 -14.99 -28.54 7.50
N THR A 538 -14.74 -28.22 8.78
CA THR A 538 -15.53 -27.21 9.50
C THR A 538 -15.02 -25.79 9.38
N THR A 539 -13.88 -25.58 8.73
CA THR A 539 -13.24 -24.26 8.69
C THR A 539 -12.61 -24.03 7.33
N SER A 540 -12.90 -22.87 6.73
CA SER A 540 -12.23 -22.38 5.54
C SER A 540 -11.33 -21.20 5.90
N ALA A 541 -10.11 -21.18 5.41
CA ALA A 541 -9.18 -20.07 5.57
C ALA A 541 -8.61 -19.61 4.22
N ARG A 542 -8.18 -18.35 4.16
CA ARG A 542 -7.42 -17.79 3.03
C ARG A 542 -5.97 -17.59 3.44
N LEU A 543 -5.10 -17.37 2.46
CA LEU A 543 -3.73 -16.92 2.74
C LEU A 543 -3.74 -15.54 3.40
N ALA A 544 -2.75 -15.28 4.26
CA ALA A 544 -2.61 -13.99 4.93
C ALA A 544 -2.45 -12.81 3.95
N ASP A 545 -1.90 -13.07 2.77
CA ASP A 545 -1.70 -12.11 1.69
C ASP A 545 -2.70 -12.28 0.53
N ALA A 546 -3.84 -12.96 0.75
CA ALA A 546 -4.82 -13.22 -0.30
C ALA A 546 -5.42 -11.95 -0.92
N THR A 547 -5.47 -10.85 -0.16
CA THR A 547 -6.02 -9.56 -0.62
C THR A 547 -4.96 -8.58 -1.11
N VAL A 548 -3.69 -8.99 -1.16
CA VAL A 548 -2.58 -8.11 -1.55
C VAL A 548 -2.38 -8.20 -3.07
N ASN A 549 -2.81 -7.18 -3.81
CA ASN A 549 -2.60 -7.09 -5.25
C ASN A 549 -1.59 -5.98 -5.59
N THR A 550 -0.36 -6.38 -5.96
CA THR A 550 0.73 -5.47 -6.32
C THR A 550 0.93 -5.34 -7.82
N THR A 551 -0.06 -5.72 -8.64
CA THR A 551 0.02 -5.56 -10.10
C THR A 551 0.22 -4.09 -10.46
N PRO A 552 1.32 -3.72 -11.16
CA PRO A 552 1.57 -2.33 -11.51
C PRO A 552 0.49 -1.75 -12.43
N LEU A 553 0.10 -0.50 -12.19
CA LEU A 553 -0.78 0.30 -13.05
C LEU A 553 -0.04 1.56 -13.51
N SER A 554 0.05 1.73 -14.82
CA SER A 554 0.67 2.90 -15.46
C SER A 554 -0.14 3.47 -16.63
N ASP A 555 -1.18 2.76 -17.07
CA ASP A 555 -2.05 3.20 -18.16
C ASP A 555 -3.16 4.12 -17.61
N THR A 556 -3.66 4.98 -18.48
CA THR A 556 -4.83 5.85 -18.26
C THR A 556 -6.14 5.07 -18.21
N ARG A 557 -6.21 3.91 -18.88
CA ARG A 557 -7.37 3.02 -18.85
C ARG A 557 -7.30 2.10 -17.63
N ILE A 558 -8.33 2.17 -16.79
CA ILE A 558 -8.46 1.39 -15.56
C ILE A 558 -9.73 0.55 -15.64
N ASP A 559 -9.59 -0.77 -15.62
CA ASP A 559 -10.72 -1.69 -15.47
C ASP A 559 -11.19 -1.65 -14.02
N LEU A 560 -12.47 -1.39 -13.79
CA LEU A 560 -13.07 -1.19 -12.47
C LEU A 560 -13.79 -2.43 -11.98
N GLU A 561 -14.00 -2.55 -10.67
CA GLU A 561 -14.88 -3.58 -10.12
C GLU A 561 -16.35 -3.30 -10.45
N THR A 562 -16.77 -2.04 -10.32
CA THR A 562 -18.10 -1.56 -10.68
C THR A 562 -17.99 -0.17 -11.32
N LEU A 563 -18.86 0.11 -12.29
CA LEU A 563 -18.97 1.43 -12.92
C LEU A 563 -20.32 2.06 -12.53
N PRO A 564 -20.34 3.08 -11.66
CA PRO A 564 -21.59 3.74 -11.29
C PRO A 564 -22.22 4.52 -12.44
N GLU A 565 -23.54 4.48 -12.53
CA GLU A 565 -24.31 5.27 -13.51
C GLU A 565 -24.06 6.78 -13.33
N ALA A 566 -23.93 7.22 -12.07
CA ALA A 566 -23.71 8.60 -11.64
C ALA A 566 -22.32 9.18 -12.01
N LEU A 567 -21.43 8.43 -12.67
CA LEU A 567 -20.11 8.90 -13.10
C LEU A 567 -20.15 9.41 -14.56
N PRO A 568 -20.39 10.70 -14.83
CA PRO A 568 -20.34 11.24 -16.19
C PRO A 568 -18.89 11.42 -16.68
N VAL A 569 -18.75 11.44 -18.02
CA VAL A 569 -17.52 11.92 -18.68
C VAL A 569 -17.34 13.41 -18.40
N GLY A 570 -16.09 13.83 -18.17
CA GLY A 570 -15.70 15.19 -17.77
C GLY A 570 -15.68 15.40 -16.25
N ARG A 571 -16.16 14.45 -15.44
CA ARG A 571 -16.14 14.58 -13.99
C ARG A 571 -14.70 14.56 -13.47
N ALA A 572 -14.37 15.52 -12.61
CA ALA A 572 -13.09 15.56 -11.92
C ALA A 572 -13.02 14.48 -10.85
N VAL A 573 -11.83 13.89 -10.66
CA VAL A 573 -11.59 12.79 -9.74
C VAL A 573 -10.23 12.94 -9.05
N LEU A 574 -10.15 12.45 -7.81
CA LEU A 574 -8.89 12.29 -7.09
C LEU A 574 -8.44 10.84 -7.13
N VAL A 575 -7.28 10.60 -7.73
CA VAL A 575 -6.66 9.29 -7.90
C VAL A 575 -5.59 9.12 -6.83
N GLN A 576 -5.78 8.16 -5.94
CA GLN A 576 -4.95 7.92 -4.77
C GLN A 576 -4.25 6.57 -4.89
N SER A 577 -2.96 6.51 -4.64
CA SER A 577 -2.23 5.25 -4.50
C SER A 577 -1.22 5.35 -3.37
N GLY A 578 -1.55 4.75 -2.22
CA GLY A 578 -0.75 4.90 -1.01
C GLY A 578 -0.80 6.34 -0.50
N THR A 579 0.36 7.01 -0.44
CA THR A 579 0.49 8.41 -0.01
C THR A 579 0.45 9.42 -1.16
N GLU A 580 0.54 8.95 -2.40
CA GLU A 580 0.52 9.81 -3.59
C GLU A 580 -0.93 10.06 -4.03
N VAL A 581 -1.24 11.32 -4.34
CA VAL A 581 -2.56 11.76 -4.78
C VAL A 581 -2.41 12.64 -6.01
N LEU A 582 -3.24 12.39 -7.01
CA LEU A 582 -3.28 13.13 -8.27
C LEU A 582 -4.73 13.55 -8.57
N ALA A 583 -4.92 14.83 -8.91
CA ALA A 583 -6.16 15.30 -9.52
C ALA A 583 -6.16 14.99 -11.02
N SER A 584 -7.25 14.42 -11.51
CA SER A 584 -7.46 14.11 -12.92
C SER A 584 -8.95 14.21 -13.30
N GLN A 585 -9.31 13.81 -14.51
CA GLN A 585 -10.68 13.82 -15.01
C GLN A 585 -11.01 12.52 -15.74
N VAL A 586 -12.28 12.13 -15.73
CA VAL A 586 -12.78 11.00 -16.52
C VAL A 586 -12.96 11.46 -17.96
N VAL A 587 -12.16 10.95 -18.90
CA VAL A 587 -12.23 11.31 -20.33
C VAL A 587 -13.14 10.36 -21.10
N GLU A 588 -13.20 9.11 -20.67
CA GLU A 588 -13.96 8.06 -21.33
C GLU A 588 -14.38 7.01 -20.28
N ARG A 589 -15.47 6.29 -20.54
CA ARG A 589 -15.90 5.17 -19.70
C ARG A 589 -16.60 4.11 -20.54
N ALA A 590 -16.70 2.90 -20.00
CA ALA A 590 -17.41 1.79 -20.62
C ALA A 590 -18.86 2.14 -20.96
N GLY A 591 -19.33 1.64 -22.10
CA GLY A 591 -20.73 1.72 -22.50
C GLY A 591 -21.61 0.68 -21.81
N ASP A 592 -22.93 0.80 -21.96
CA ASP A 592 -23.88 -0.14 -21.36
C ASP A 592 -23.65 -1.58 -21.86
N GLY A 593 -23.49 -2.51 -20.92
CA GLY A 593 -23.26 -3.93 -21.22
C GLY A 593 -21.79 -4.33 -21.48
N GLU A 594 -20.87 -3.38 -21.48
CA GLU A 594 -19.43 -3.66 -21.47
C GLU A 594 -18.92 -3.97 -20.05
N ALA A 595 -17.76 -4.61 -19.95
CA ALA A 595 -17.07 -4.73 -18.65
C ALA A 595 -16.77 -3.33 -18.10
N PRO A 596 -16.92 -3.08 -16.79
CA PRO A 596 -16.72 -1.75 -16.21
C PRO A 596 -15.26 -1.30 -16.34
N TRP A 597 -15.03 -0.17 -17.01
CA TRP A 597 -13.73 0.49 -17.14
C TRP A 597 -13.90 2.00 -17.28
N LEU A 598 -12.86 2.77 -16.93
CA LEU A 598 -12.77 4.21 -17.21
C LEU A 598 -11.42 4.57 -17.80
N ARG A 599 -11.32 5.74 -18.42
CA ARG A 599 -10.07 6.36 -18.86
C ARG A 599 -9.88 7.70 -18.17
N LEU A 600 -8.75 7.84 -17.49
CA LEU A 600 -8.32 9.09 -16.86
C LEU A 600 -7.62 10.00 -17.89
N ALA A 601 -7.66 11.31 -17.66
CA ALA A 601 -6.91 12.28 -18.46
C ALA A 601 -5.40 12.12 -18.27
N ASP A 602 -4.99 11.78 -17.04
CA ASP A 602 -3.60 11.61 -16.63
C ASP A 602 -3.38 10.15 -16.17
N PRO A 603 -2.19 9.57 -16.40
CA PRO A 603 -1.87 8.27 -15.84
C PRO A 603 -1.87 8.32 -14.31
N PRO A 604 -2.20 7.21 -13.62
CA PRO A 604 -2.17 7.16 -12.16
C PRO A 604 -0.74 7.45 -11.62
N PRO A 605 -0.61 7.84 -10.33
CA PRO A 605 0.69 8.15 -9.74
C PRO A 605 1.76 7.08 -10.00
N ALA A 606 3.01 7.48 -10.20
CA ALA A 606 4.10 6.54 -10.51
C ALA A 606 4.24 5.47 -9.41
N GLY A 607 4.31 4.20 -9.80
CA GLY A 607 4.36 3.07 -8.87
C GLY A 607 3.00 2.63 -8.32
N SER A 608 1.90 3.15 -8.87
CA SER A 608 0.55 2.69 -8.54
C SER A 608 0.38 1.20 -8.77
N THR A 609 -0.43 0.56 -7.92
CA THR A 609 -0.78 -0.85 -8.05
C THR A 609 -2.29 -1.04 -7.96
N VAL A 610 -2.78 -2.12 -8.57
CA VAL A 610 -4.21 -2.50 -8.58
C VAL A 610 -4.83 -2.50 -7.18
N GLY A 611 -4.15 -3.04 -6.17
CA GLY A 611 -4.68 -3.10 -4.80
C GLY A 611 -4.61 -1.78 -4.03
N ALA A 612 -3.66 -0.90 -4.37
CA ALA A 612 -3.47 0.37 -3.67
C ALA A 612 -4.34 1.51 -4.24
N LEU A 613 -4.74 1.41 -5.52
CA LEU A 613 -5.43 2.49 -6.22
C LEU A 613 -6.86 2.69 -5.68
N VAL A 614 -7.21 3.94 -5.38
CA VAL A 614 -8.56 4.40 -5.05
C VAL A 614 -8.86 5.59 -5.96
N ILE A 615 -10.04 5.63 -6.56
CA ILE A 615 -10.48 6.81 -7.31
C ILE A 615 -11.72 7.37 -6.60
N ALA A 616 -11.61 8.57 -6.04
CA ALA A 616 -12.72 9.29 -5.43
C ALA A 616 -13.31 10.28 -6.44
N ALA A 617 -14.63 10.22 -6.66
CA ALA A 617 -15.34 11.06 -7.63
C ALA A 617 -16.34 12.03 -6.97
N ASN A 618 -16.51 11.99 -5.65
CA ASN A 618 -17.20 13.03 -4.88
C ASN A 618 -16.21 14.09 -4.42
N ILE A 619 -15.75 14.92 -5.36
CA ILE A 619 -14.77 15.96 -5.09
C ILE A 619 -15.36 17.34 -5.30
N VAL A 620 -15.00 18.28 -4.43
CA VAL A 620 -15.47 19.68 -4.51
C VAL A 620 -14.36 20.64 -4.14
N ALA A 621 -14.25 21.75 -4.88
CA ALA A 621 -13.31 22.81 -4.56
C ALA A 621 -13.73 23.49 -3.25
N ALA A 622 -12.79 23.66 -2.34
CA ALA A 622 -12.97 24.41 -1.11
C ALA A 622 -11.91 25.49 -0.97
N GLY A 623 -12.32 26.66 -0.51
CA GLY A 623 -11.43 27.81 -0.30
C GLY A 623 -11.37 28.23 1.16
N HIS A 624 -10.22 28.70 1.59
CA HIS A 624 -10.01 29.30 2.90
C HIS A 624 -10.90 30.54 3.04
N GLY A 625 -11.65 30.58 4.13
CA GLY A 625 -12.48 31.71 4.52
C GLY A 625 -13.95 31.36 4.71
N GLU A 626 -14.60 32.18 5.52
CA GLU A 626 -16.00 32.02 5.89
C GLU A 626 -16.87 33.16 5.36
N THR A 627 -18.06 32.83 4.90
CA THR A 627 -19.05 33.80 4.43
C THR A 627 -19.62 34.58 5.61
N LYS A 628 -19.45 35.90 5.58
CA LYS A 628 -20.03 36.80 6.57
C LYS A 628 -21.40 37.32 6.14
N PRO A 629 -22.30 37.62 7.10
CA PRO A 629 -23.56 38.31 6.82
C PRO A 629 -23.33 39.64 6.09
N ALA A 630 -24.31 40.08 5.30
CA ALA A 630 -24.23 41.33 4.56
C ALA A 630 -24.07 42.54 5.52
N LYS A 631 -23.06 43.38 5.26
CA LYS A 631 -22.76 44.61 5.99
C LYS A 631 -23.19 45.81 5.16
N ILE A 632 -23.89 46.76 5.77
CA ILE A 632 -24.25 48.03 5.12
C ILE A 632 -23.02 48.94 5.12
N LEU A 633 -22.61 49.41 3.93
CA LEU A 633 -21.49 50.34 3.76
C LEU A 633 -21.93 51.79 3.93
N GLY A 634 -23.14 52.12 3.47
CA GLY A 634 -23.72 53.44 3.67
C GLY A 634 -24.70 53.86 2.57
N SER A 635 -24.83 55.18 2.43
CA SER A 635 -25.81 55.84 1.56
C SER A 635 -25.13 56.36 0.29
N GLY A 636 -25.64 55.96 -0.86
CA GLY A 636 -25.17 56.45 -2.15
C GLY A 636 -25.61 57.88 -2.42
N ASN A 637 -24.76 58.63 -3.12
CA ASN A 637 -25.03 60.00 -3.54
C ASN A 637 -24.52 60.22 -4.97
N GLY A 638 -25.45 60.26 -5.93
CA GLY A 638 -25.14 60.43 -7.35
C GLY A 638 -24.53 61.78 -7.74
N ALA A 639 -24.46 62.75 -6.81
CA ALA A 639 -23.72 64.00 -7.00
C ALA A 639 -22.21 63.87 -6.75
N ILE A 640 -21.78 62.81 -6.04
CA ILE A 640 -20.37 62.58 -5.71
C ILE A 640 -19.75 61.70 -6.80
N ASN A 641 -18.80 62.26 -7.53
CA ASN A 641 -17.98 61.47 -8.46
C ASN A 641 -17.06 60.53 -7.68
N ARG A 642 -16.92 59.28 -8.14
CA ARG A 642 -16.03 58.28 -7.53
C ARG A 642 -16.23 58.13 -6.03
N GLN A 643 -17.50 58.11 -5.61
CA GLN A 643 -17.83 57.87 -4.21
C GLN A 643 -17.19 56.54 -3.79
N ARG A 644 -16.56 56.54 -2.61
CA ARG A 644 -15.85 55.40 -2.06
C ARG A 644 -16.33 55.08 -0.65
N PHE A 645 -16.33 53.79 -0.32
CA PHE A 645 -16.67 53.29 1.00
C PHE A 645 -15.54 52.40 1.53
N LEU A 646 -15.26 52.53 2.82
CA LEU A 646 -14.30 51.67 3.51
C LEU A 646 -15.04 50.43 4.02
N LEU A 647 -14.61 49.26 3.55
CA LEU A 647 -14.91 47.99 4.21
C LEU A 647 -13.85 47.80 5.30
N ASP A 648 -14.18 48.25 6.50
CA ASP A 648 -13.33 48.15 7.69
C ASP A 648 -13.37 46.73 8.26
N VAL A 649 -12.70 45.82 7.54
CA VAL A 649 -12.53 44.40 7.84
C VAL A 649 -11.18 43.96 7.26
N ALA A 650 -10.39 43.25 8.06
CA ALA A 650 -9.14 42.63 7.63
C ALA A 650 -9.37 41.22 7.07
N ASP A 651 -8.40 40.69 6.34
CA ASP A 651 -8.38 39.30 5.85
C ASP A 651 -9.56 38.92 4.95
N VAL A 652 -10.02 39.84 4.10
CA VAL A 652 -11.04 39.51 3.09
C VAL A 652 -10.46 38.48 2.12
N SER A 653 -11.23 37.42 1.85
CA SER A 653 -10.82 36.35 0.95
C SER A 653 -10.70 36.83 -0.49
N PHE A 654 -9.78 36.24 -1.25
CA PHE A 654 -9.61 36.50 -2.68
C PHE A 654 -9.66 35.18 -3.43
N VAL A 655 -10.46 35.13 -4.49
CA VAL A 655 -10.68 33.96 -5.34
C VAL A 655 -10.04 34.16 -6.71
N ALA A 656 -9.60 33.06 -7.34
CA ALA A 656 -9.02 33.10 -8.67
C ALA A 656 -10.03 33.69 -9.68
N ASP A 657 -9.58 34.65 -10.49
CA ASP A 657 -10.36 35.27 -11.55
C ASP A 657 -9.42 35.68 -12.69
N PRO A 658 -9.47 35.01 -13.86
CA PRO A 658 -8.58 35.30 -14.97
C PRO A 658 -8.87 36.66 -15.64
N ALA A 659 -10.01 37.29 -15.34
CA ALA A 659 -10.29 38.65 -15.81
C ALA A 659 -9.54 39.73 -15.03
N MET A 660 -8.94 39.40 -13.88
CA MET A 660 -8.15 40.33 -13.08
C MET A 660 -6.66 40.25 -13.48
N PRO A 661 -5.96 41.39 -13.64
CA PRO A 661 -4.52 41.39 -13.94
C PRO A 661 -3.67 40.66 -12.88
N THR A 662 -4.10 40.71 -11.62
CA THR A 662 -3.45 40.00 -10.51
C THR A 662 -3.91 38.54 -10.38
N GLY A 663 -4.76 38.07 -11.30
CA GLY A 663 -5.31 36.71 -11.36
C GLY A 663 -6.30 36.35 -10.24
N VAL A 664 -6.61 37.30 -9.36
CA VAL A 664 -7.54 37.11 -8.24
C VAL A 664 -8.45 38.31 -8.06
N ARG A 665 -9.67 38.04 -7.59
CA ARG A 665 -10.71 39.02 -7.27
C ARG A 665 -11.09 38.92 -5.79
N ALA A 666 -11.40 40.05 -5.17
CA ALA A 666 -11.96 40.06 -3.81
C ALA A 666 -13.28 39.28 -3.78
N ASP A 667 -13.42 38.34 -2.85
CA ASP A 667 -14.59 37.49 -2.71
C ASP A 667 -15.70 38.24 -1.95
N LEU A 668 -16.27 39.21 -2.63
CA LEU A 668 -17.35 40.04 -2.13
C LEU A 668 -18.39 40.34 -3.21
N THR A 669 -19.64 40.49 -2.77
CA THR A 669 -20.78 40.85 -3.59
C THR A 669 -21.31 42.19 -3.10
N VAL A 670 -21.19 43.24 -3.92
CA VAL A 670 -21.77 44.55 -3.63
C VAL A 670 -23.17 44.63 -4.23
N THR A 671 -24.14 44.99 -3.40
CA THR A 671 -25.53 45.25 -3.80
C THR A 671 -25.85 46.71 -3.57
N VAL A 672 -26.36 47.38 -4.60
CA VAL A 672 -26.80 48.77 -4.53
C VAL A 672 -28.28 48.85 -4.88
N ALA A 673 -29.12 49.28 -3.93
CA ALA A 673 -30.57 49.36 -4.09
C ALA A 673 -31.22 48.06 -4.61
N GLY A 674 -30.67 46.90 -4.22
CA GLY A 674 -31.12 45.57 -4.65
C GLY A 674 -30.49 45.05 -5.95
N GLU A 675 -29.72 45.87 -6.68
CA GLU A 675 -28.99 45.48 -7.89
C GLU A 675 -27.57 45.00 -7.52
N ILE A 676 -27.13 43.84 -8.02
CA ILE A 676 -25.74 43.36 -7.85
C ILE A 676 -24.85 44.10 -8.85
N TRP A 677 -23.80 44.74 -8.34
CA TRP A 677 -22.81 45.42 -9.16
C TRP A 677 -21.63 44.47 -9.45
N GLN A 678 -20.91 44.69 -10.55
CA GLN A 678 -19.79 43.85 -10.95
C GLN A 678 -18.45 44.49 -10.57
N GLN A 679 -17.53 43.69 -10.05
CA GLN A 679 -16.18 44.14 -9.76
C GLN A 679 -15.35 44.19 -11.04
N GLN A 680 -14.62 45.28 -11.24
CA GLN A 680 -13.65 45.45 -12.33
C GLN A 680 -12.27 45.79 -11.78
N ALA A 681 -11.21 45.41 -12.51
CA ALA A 681 -9.83 45.76 -12.16
C ALA A 681 -9.59 47.28 -12.24
N SER A 682 -10.18 47.89 -13.26
CA SER A 682 -10.12 49.32 -13.52
C SER A 682 -11.47 49.82 -14.02
N LEU A 683 -11.97 50.92 -13.43
CA LEU A 683 -13.18 51.57 -13.93
C LEU A 683 -12.97 52.22 -15.31
N ARG A 684 -11.73 52.39 -15.77
CA ARG A 684 -11.40 52.98 -17.09
C ARG A 684 -11.99 52.17 -18.25
N ASP A 685 -12.12 50.86 -18.07
CA ASP A 685 -12.65 49.94 -19.08
C ASP A 685 -14.18 49.85 -19.06
N SER A 686 -14.82 50.59 -18.14
CA SER A 686 -16.27 50.57 -17.94
C SER A 686 -16.95 51.73 -18.66
N GLY A 687 -18.08 51.43 -19.32
CA GLY A 687 -18.97 52.43 -19.90
C GLY A 687 -19.69 53.29 -18.85
N PRO A 688 -20.29 54.42 -19.26
CA PRO A 688 -20.91 55.38 -18.34
C PRO A 688 -22.17 54.86 -17.61
N ALA A 689 -22.79 53.80 -18.14
CA ALA A 689 -24.00 53.19 -17.58
C ALA A 689 -23.75 51.87 -16.85
N ASP A 690 -22.52 51.36 -16.89
CA ASP A 690 -22.18 50.03 -16.36
C ASP A 690 -22.17 50.05 -14.84
N SER A 691 -22.86 49.11 -14.20
CA SER A 691 -22.96 48.97 -12.74
C SER A 691 -21.68 48.31 -12.18
N HIS A 692 -20.56 49.01 -12.33
CA HIS A 692 -19.23 48.54 -11.97
C HIS A 692 -18.67 49.23 -10.72
N TYR A 693 -17.88 48.49 -9.95
CA TYR A 693 -17.04 49.01 -8.86
C TYR A 693 -15.62 48.46 -8.96
N GLN A 694 -14.65 49.16 -8.38
CA GLN A 694 -13.29 48.68 -8.22
C GLN A 694 -12.93 48.55 -6.74
N VAL A 695 -12.04 47.62 -6.42
CA VAL A 695 -11.56 47.38 -5.05
C VAL A 695 -10.10 47.79 -4.95
N ARG A 696 -9.74 48.56 -3.92
CA ARG A 696 -8.36 48.98 -3.63
C ARG A 696 -8.02 48.61 -2.19
N GLN A 697 -6.88 47.96 -1.98
CA GLN A 697 -6.43 47.60 -0.64
C GLN A 697 -5.62 48.74 0.01
N SER A 698 -5.79 48.90 1.33
CA SER A 698 -5.05 49.83 2.18
C SER A 698 -3.83 49.15 2.83
N GLU A 699 -2.93 49.94 3.41
CA GLU A 699 -1.78 49.45 4.18
C GLU A 699 -2.19 48.65 5.44
N ASP A 700 -3.37 48.90 5.99
CA ASP A 700 -3.91 48.15 7.14
C ASP A 700 -4.66 46.86 6.73
N GLY A 701 -4.65 46.50 5.45
CA GLY A 701 -5.32 45.30 4.92
C GLY A 701 -6.83 45.47 4.66
N THR A 702 -7.40 46.62 4.99
CA THR A 702 -8.81 46.98 4.71
C THR A 702 -9.03 47.31 3.23
N LEU A 703 -10.28 47.26 2.77
CA LEU A 703 -10.64 47.46 1.36
C LEU A 703 -11.45 48.74 1.15
N TRP A 704 -11.05 49.53 0.15
CA TRP A 704 -11.84 50.63 -0.40
C TRP A 704 -12.62 50.13 -1.62
N ILE A 705 -13.94 50.32 -1.59
CA ILE A 705 -14.83 50.07 -2.73
C ILE A 705 -15.13 51.41 -3.38
N GLU A 706 -14.72 51.58 -4.63
CA GLU A 706 -14.86 52.83 -5.39
C GLU A 706 -15.80 52.61 -6.59
N PHE A 707 -16.72 53.57 -6.77
CA PHE A 707 -17.74 53.54 -7.82
C PHE A 707 -17.42 54.50 -8.98
N GLY A 708 -18.20 54.43 -10.05
CA GLY A 708 -17.98 55.24 -11.25
C GLY A 708 -18.25 56.74 -11.09
N ASP A 709 -17.80 57.52 -12.08
CA ASP A 709 -18.03 58.97 -12.20
C ASP A 709 -19.05 59.34 -13.28
N GLY A 710 -19.73 58.35 -13.87
CA GLY A 710 -20.69 58.53 -14.96
C GLY A 710 -20.05 58.70 -16.34
N ARG A 711 -18.72 58.60 -16.44
CA ARG A 711 -17.98 58.39 -17.70
C ARG A 711 -17.30 57.03 -17.70
N HIS A 712 -16.64 56.70 -16.59
CA HIS A 712 -15.93 55.45 -16.35
C HIS A 712 -16.69 54.69 -15.25
N GLY A 713 -17.73 53.96 -15.66
CA GLY A 713 -18.70 53.33 -14.76
C GLY A 713 -19.85 54.25 -14.32
N ARG A 714 -20.98 53.66 -13.98
CA ARG A 714 -22.19 54.33 -13.50
C ARG A 714 -21.95 54.99 -12.14
N ARG A 715 -22.50 56.19 -11.96
CA ARG A 715 -22.55 56.83 -10.63
C ARG A 715 -23.48 56.09 -9.71
N LEU A 716 -23.15 56.09 -8.44
CA LEU A 716 -23.97 55.46 -7.42
C LEU A 716 -25.34 56.16 -7.33
N PRO A 717 -26.47 55.43 -7.39
CA PRO A 717 -27.79 56.02 -7.22
C PRO A 717 -27.96 56.59 -5.81
N THR A 718 -28.59 57.77 -5.72
CA THR A 718 -28.88 58.41 -4.43
C THR A 718 -29.90 57.59 -3.65
N GLY A 719 -29.58 57.22 -2.42
CA GLY A 719 -30.45 56.44 -1.56
C GLY A 719 -29.93 56.37 -0.12
N SER A 720 -30.78 55.94 0.82
CA SER A 720 -30.40 55.76 2.21
C SER A 720 -30.03 54.30 2.47
N ASN A 721 -28.84 54.05 3.02
CA ASN A 721 -28.31 52.73 3.36
C ASN A 721 -28.48 51.69 2.24
N ASN A 722 -28.42 52.18 1.00
CA ASN A 722 -28.71 51.38 -0.19
C ASN A 722 -27.48 50.61 -0.68
N VAL A 723 -26.30 50.81 -0.09
CA VAL A 723 -25.08 50.06 -0.43
C VAL A 723 -24.79 49.04 0.66
N SER A 724 -24.83 47.76 0.30
CA SER A 724 -24.46 46.65 1.17
C SER A 724 -23.45 45.72 0.50
N VAL A 725 -22.63 45.07 1.29
CA VAL A 725 -21.63 44.10 0.82
C VAL A 725 -21.73 42.80 1.61
N ARG A 726 -21.78 41.68 0.92
CA ARG A 726 -21.53 40.34 1.48
C ARG A 726 -20.10 39.97 1.11
N TYR A 727 -19.33 39.38 2.02
CA TYR A 727 -17.92 39.06 1.77
C TYR A 727 -17.50 37.78 2.49
N ARG A 728 -16.43 37.15 2.00
CA ARG A 728 -15.75 36.05 2.70
C ARG A 728 -14.51 36.56 3.42
N GLN A 729 -14.23 35.98 4.59
CA GLN A 729 -13.10 36.35 5.43
C GLN A 729 -12.22 35.13 5.72
N GLY A 730 -10.96 35.20 5.32
CA GLY A 730 -9.96 34.15 5.43
C GLY A 730 -9.03 34.17 4.21
N SER A 731 -7.86 34.78 4.37
CA SER A 731 -6.81 34.88 3.36
C SER A 731 -5.45 34.60 3.98
N GLY A 732 -4.40 34.58 3.18
CA GLY A 732 -3.03 34.47 3.67
C GLY A 732 -2.53 33.05 3.83
N VAL A 733 -1.29 32.94 4.33
CA VAL A 733 -0.54 31.66 4.37
C VAL A 733 -1.08 30.69 5.41
N ALA A 734 -1.85 31.16 6.40
CA ALA A 734 -2.49 30.32 7.41
C ALA A 734 -3.48 29.29 6.81
N GLY A 735 -3.98 29.55 5.59
CA GLY A 735 -4.81 28.60 4.85
C GLY A 735 -4.03 27.44 4.23
N ASN A 736 -2.69 27.50 4.16
CA ASN A 736 -1.89 26.43 3.57
C ASN A 736 -1.76 25.28 4.58
N LEU A 737 -2.54 24.22 4.36
CA LEU A 737 -2.64 23.08 5.27
C LEU A 737 -2.05 21.83 4.61
N ALA A 738 -1.30 21.04 5.39
CA ALA A 738 -0.87 19.72 4.97
C ALA A 738 -2.07 18.81 4.65
N PRO A 739 -1.89 17.72 3.87
CA PRO A 739 -2.95 16.75 3.62
C PRO A 739 -3.57 16.19 4.91
N GLU A 740 -4.84 15.82 4.85
CA GLU A 740 -5.63 15.14 5.88
C GLU A 740 -5.85 15.95 7.18
N LEU A 741 -5.67 17.28 7.15
CA LEU A 741 -5.95 18.14 8.31
C LEU A 741 -7.40 18.66 8.33
N LEU A 742 -8.01 18.87 7.16
CA LEU A 742 -9.41 19.32 7.03
C LEU A 742 -10.40 18.16 7.06
N VAL A 743 -10.69 17.66 8.27
CA VAL A 743 -11.54 16.46 8.46
C VAL A 743 -12.84 16.71 9.21
N LYS A 744 -13.02 17.90 9.82
CA LYS A 744 -14.13 18.17 10.73
C LYS A 744 -15.12 19.19 10.15
N PRO A 745 -16.31 18.75 9.71
CA PRO A 745 -17.42 19.65 9.40
C PRO A 745 -17.76 20.53 10.60
N VAL A 746 -18.07 21.80 10.35
CA VAL A 746 -18.56 22.73 11.39
C VAL A 746 -19.99 22.37 11.78
N HIS A 747 -20.83 22.11 10.78
CA HIS A 747 -22.20 21.65 10.94
C HIS A 747 -22.37 20.32 10.19
N PRO A 748 -22.85 19.24 10.84
CA PRO A 748 -23.10 17.98 10.15
C PRO A 748 -24.20 18.14 9.09
N ASP A 749 -24.00 17.53 7.93
CA ASP A 749 -25.01 17.42 6.87
C ASP A 749 -25.66 16.02 6.88
N PRO A 750 -26.98 15.89 6.61
CA PRO A 750 -27.64 14.59 6.55
C PRO A 750 -27.07 13.62 5.50
N LEU A 751 -26.53 14.10 4.39
CA LEU A 751 -26.00 13.30 3.27
C LEU A 751 -24.54 12.88 3.50
N VAL A 752 -23.76 13.74 4.16
CA VAL A 752 -22.32 13.55 4.35
C VAL A 752 -22.03 12.55 5.48
N ALA A 753 -21.20 11.55 5.19
CA ALA A 753 -20.65 10.62 6.18
C ALA A 753 -19.35 11.17 6.77
N THR A 754 -18.38 11.49 5.91
CA THR A 754 -17.06 11.99 6.28
C THR A 754 -16.51 12.93 5.22
N VAL A 755 -15.58 13.80 5.61
CA VAL A 755 -14.85 14.68 4.69
C VAL A 755 -13.36 14.42 4.87
N ARG A 756 -12.63 14.36 3.76
CA ARG A 756 -11.19 14.15 3.71
C ARG A 756 -10.56 15.21 2.82
N GLN A 757 -9.30 15.51 3.07
CA GLN A 757 -8.53 16.48 2.31
C GLN A 757 -7.21 15.84 1.86
N PRO A 758 -7.25 15.00 0.81
CA PRO A 758 -6.11 14.17 0.45
C PRO A 758 -4.95 14.95 -0.18
N MET A 759 -5.23 16.13 -0.75
CA MET A 759 -4.23 17.04 -1.28
C MET A 759 -4.01 18.19 -0.31
N ALA A 760 -2.78 18.71 -0.22
CA ALA A 760 -2.50 19.90 0.58
C ALA A 760 -3.36 21.08 0.13
N ALA A 761 -3.81 21.91 1.07
CA ALA A 761 -4.37 23.21 0.74
C ALA A 761 -3.24 24.19 0.42
N SER A 762 -3.36 24.90 -0.69
CA SER A 762 -2.26 25.69 -1.27
C SER A 762 -2.77 26.96 -1.95
N GLY A 763 -1.86 27.84 -2.35
CA GLY A 763 -2.21 29.11 -3.00
C GLY A 763 -2.54 30.23 -2.02
N GLY A 764 -2.53 29.97 -0.71
CA GLY A 764 -2.61 31.00 0.31
C GLY A 764 -1.34 31.84 0.30
N GLY A 765 -1.49 33.13 0.01
CA GLY A 765 -0.37 34.06 -0.13
C GLY A 765 -0.62 35.32 0.67
N GLU A 766 0.44 35.84 1.29
CA GLU A 766 0.38 37.17 1.88
C GLU A 766 0.32 38.23 0.77
N ARG A 767 -0.18 39.41 1.14
CA ARG A 767 -0.12 40.57 0.24
C ARG A 767 1.33 40.84 -0.17
N GLU A 768 1.49 41.47 -1.32
CA GLU A 768 2.82 41.86 -1.80
C GLU A 768 3.54 42.77 -0.79
N SER A 769 4.75 42.38 -0.39
CA SER A 769 5.56 43.15 0.55
C SER A 769 6.13 44.42 -0.09
N ALA A 770 6.54 45.39 0.71
CA ALA A 770 7.17 46.62 0.20
C ALA A 770 8.44 46.35 -0.64
N THR A 771 9.21 45.30 -0.33
CA THR A 771 10.39 44.91 -1.11
C THR A 771 9.99 44.28 -2.44
N ALA A 772 9.07 43.32 -2.43
CA ALA A 772 8.55 42.69 -3.64
C ALA A 772 7.89 43.69 -4.59
N LEU A 773 7.09 44.62 -4.04
CA LEU A 773 6.42 45.69 -4.77
C LEU A 773 7.39 46.56 -5.58
N ARG A 774 8.56 46.89 -5.02
CA ARG A 774 9.59 47.66 -5.73
C ARG A 774 10.17 46.88 -6.92
N ASP A 775 10.45 45.60 -6.72
CA ASP A 775 11.07 44.75 -7.73
C ASP A 775 10.09 44.38 -8.84
N ASN A 776 8.84 44.05 -8.49
CA ASN A 776 7.85 43.58 -9.43
C ASN A 776 7.23 44.70 -10.26
N ALA A 777 7.02 45.89 -9.70
CA ALA A 777 6.53 47.04 -10.46
C ALA A 777 7.48 47.40 -11.63
N ALA A 778 8.79 47.28 -11.42
CA ALA A 778 9.77 47.50 -12.49
C ALA A 778 9.69 46.43 -13.59
N LYS A 779 9.48 45.16 -13.23
CA LYS A 779 9.32 44.06 -14.19
C LYS A 779 8.02 44.17 -14.99
N ALA A 780 6.92 44.50 -14.33
CA ALA A 780 5.61 44.64 -14.98
C ALA A 780 5.63 45.71 -16.08
N LEU A 781 6.35 46.81 -15.84
CA LEU A 781 6.55 47.87 -16.84
C LEU A 781 7.30 47.37 -18.09
N LEU A 782 8.22 46.40 -17.94
CA LEU A 782 8.96 45.83 -19.06
C LEU A 782 8.10 44.91 -19.93
N ALA A 783 7.13 44.19 -19.32
CA ALA A 783 6.27 43.24 -20.01
C ALA A 783 5.07 43.89 -20.73
N LEU A 784 4.65 45.10 -20.36
CA LEU A 784 3.55 45.86 -21.01
C LEU A 784 2.25 45.03 -21.17
N GLU A 785 1.92 44.20 -20.17
CA GLU A 785 0.75 43.32 -20.15
C GLU A 785 0.67 42.32 -21.34
N ARG A 786 1.79 42.02 -22.01
CA ARG A 786 1.84 41.06 -23.13
C ARG A 786 3.00 40.09 -23.01
N ALA A 787 2.72 38.81 -23.22
CA ALA A 787 3.72 37.75 -23.18
C ALA A 787 4.33 37.53 -24.58
N VAL A 788 5.54 38.04 -24.80
CA VAL A 788 6.30 37.84 -26.05
C VAL A 788 7.57 37.03 -25.82
N SER A 789 8.42 37.46 -24.88
CA SER A 789 9.63 36.73 -24.48
C SER A 789 9.35 35.73 -23.35
N LEU A 790 10.22 34.73 -23.17
CA LEU A 790 10.13 33.80 -22.03
C LEU A 790 10.15 34.52 -20.68
N SER A 791 10.90 35.63 -20.56
CA SER A 791 10.87 36.48 -19.37
C SER A 791 9.54 37.16 -19.15
N ASP A 792 8.80 37.52 -20.21
CA ASP A 792 7.48 38.14 -20.09
C ASP A 792 6.44 37.11 -19.62
N PHE A 793 6.48 35.88 -20.16
CA PHE A 793 5.63 34.77 -19.67
C PHE A 793 5.85 34.51 -18.18
N ALA A 794 7.12 34.45 -17.74
CA ALA A 794 7.45 34.28 -16.34
C ALA A 794 7.00 35.48 -15.48
N ALA A 795 7.19 36.71 -15.96
CA ALA A 795 6.80 37.92 -15.24
C ALA A 795 5.27 38.05 -15.10
N LEU A 796 4.51 37.74 -16.15
CA LEU A 796 3.05 37.76 -16.13
C LEU A 796 2.47 36.65 -15.24
N ALA A 797 3.05 35.45 -15.29
CA ALA A 797 2.65 34.38 -14.38
C ALA A 797 2.97 34.73 -12.92
N GLN A 798 4.12 35.35 -12.65
CA GLN A 798 4.49 35.84 -11.31
C GLN A 798 3.62 37.03 -10.85
N GLY A 799 2.94 37.72 -11.78
CA GLY A 799 1.94 38.75 -11.47
C GLY A 799 0.64 38.19 -10.88
N ASN A 800 0.46 36.87 -10.86
CA ASN A 800 -0.70 36.24 -10.25
C ASN A 800 -0.47 36.06 -8.74
N ALA A 801 -1.42 36.48 -7.91
CA ALA A 801 -1.29 36.37 -6.44
C ALA A 801 -1.16 34.92 -5.92
N GLY A 802 -1.63 33.93 -6.69
CA GLY A 802 -1.48 32.51 -6.40
C GLY A 802 -0.11 31.92 -6.79
N VAL A 803 0.81 32.73 -7.33
CA VAL A 803 2.12 32.31 -7.84
C VAL A 803 3.23 32.99 -7.06
N ALA A 804 4.10 32.22 -6.41
CA ALA A 804 5.30 32.76 -5.76
C ALA A 804 6.43 32.99 -6.78
N GLN A 805 6.66 32.02 -7.66
CA GLN A 805 7.71 32.06 -8.67
C GLN A 805 7.24 31.42 -9.96
N ALA A 806 7.73 31.92 -11.09
CA ALA A 806 7.51 31.31 -12.38
C ALA A 806 8.78 31.35 -13.23
N ALA A 807 8.96 30.35 -14.09
CA ALA A 807 9.99 30.32 -15.12
C ALA A 807 9.39 29.75 -16.40
N ALA A 808 9.66 30.37 -17.55
CA ALA A 808 9.15 29.91 -18.84
C ALA A 808 10.25 29.29 -19.70
N PHE A 809 9.88 28.26 -20.47
CA PHE A 809 10.75 27.50 -21.35
C PHE A 809 10.08 27.33 -22.71
N ALA A 810 10.87 27.39 -23.77
CA ALA A 810 10.40 26.95 -25.08
C ALA A 810 10.43 25.42 -25.11
N ALA A 811 9.28 24.79 -25.41
CA ALA A 811 9.20 23.37 -25.66
C ALA A 811 9.53 23.07 -27.13
N ALA A 812 10.12 21.90 -27.38
CA ALA A 812 10.39 21.48 -28.75
C ALA A 812 9.06 21.28 -29.49
N THR A 813 8.82 22.11 -30.50
CA THR A 813 7.69 21.92 -31.40
C THR A 813 7.97 20.64 -32.18
N GLY A 814 7.11 19.63 -32.04
CA GLY A 814 7.25 18.36 -32.76
C GLY A 814 7.05 18.55 -34.27
N LEU A 815 6.29 17.66 -34.93
CA LEU A 815 5.88 17.87 -36.33
C LEU A 815 4.93 19.07 -36.53
N GLY A 816 4.50 19.73 -35.44
CA GLY A 816 3.66 20.91 -35.45
C GLY A 816 4.47 22.19 -35.66
N GLN A 817 3.94 23.11 -36.47
CA GLN A 817 4.53 24.44 -36.76
C GLN A 817 4.15 25.51 -35.70
N ARG A 818 3.56 25.13 -34.56
CA ARG A 818 3.11 26.08 -33.53
C ARG A 818 4.11 26.11 -32.39
N GLU A 819 4.55 27.31 -32.02
CA GLU A 819 5.41 27.54 -30.85
C GLU A 819 4.69 27.09 -29.57
N GLN A 820 5.38 26.31 -28.75
CA GLN A 820 4.88 25.83 -27.47
C GLN A 820 5.76 26.39 -26.34
N VAL A 821 5.13 27.07 -25.38
CA VAL A 821 5.77 27.65 -24.21
C VAL A 821 5.27 26.93 -22.96
N GLU A 822 6.20 26.41 -22.17
CA GLU A 822 5.92 25.81 -20.88
C GLU A 822 6.25 26.82 -19.78
N VAL A 823 5.30 27.12 -18.91
CA VAL A 823 5.49 27.98 -17.74
C VAL A 823 5.46 27.12 -16.49
N VAL A 824 6.62 26.95 -15.85
CA VAL A 824 6.76 26.24 -14.59
C VAL A 824 6.45 27.18 -13.45
N VAL A 825 5.50 26.80 -12.60
CA VAL A 825 4.95 27.63 -11.53
C VAL A 825 5.20 26.99 -10.16
N VAL A 826 5.67 27.82 -9.23
CA VAL A 826 5.68 27.54 -7.79
C VAL A 826 4.46 28.22 -7.19
N PRO A 827 3.43 27.47 -6.72
CA PRO A 827 2.27 28.06 -6.08
C PRO A 827 2.65 28.87 -4.83
N ALA A 828 1.90 29.93 -4.54
CA ALA A 828 2.03 30.67 -3.29
C ALA A 828 1.88 29.72 -2.09
N GLY A 829 2.80 29.83 -1.13
CA GLY A 829 2.86 28.94 0.03
C GLY A 829 3.40 27.53 -0.26
N GLY A 830 3.76 27.21 -1.51
CA GLY A 830 4.50 25.99 -1.83
C GLY A 830 3.71 24.69 -1.88
N GLY A 831 2.39 24.76 -1.79
CA GLY A 831 1.55 23.57 -1.81
C GLY A 831 1.27 23.02 -3.21
N SER A 832 0.29 22.13 -3.31
CA SER A 832 -0.03 21.42 -4.55
C SER A 832 -0.48 22.35 -5.67
N PHE A 833 -0.04 22.07 -6.90
CA PHE A 833 -0.50 22.77 -8.10
C PHE A 833 -1.87 22.25 -8.50
N THR A 834 -2.92 23.03 -8.22
CA THR A 834 -4.32 22.64 -8.48
C THR A 834 -4.70 22.82 -9.95
N THR A 835 -5.71 22.06 -10.39
CA THR A 835 -6.34 22.17 -11.71
C THR A 835 -6.91 23.59 -11.92
N ALA A 836 -7.61 24.13 -10.93
CA ALA A 836 -8.16 25.48 -10.98
C ALA A 836 -7.08 26.56 -11.19
N LEU A 837 -5.92 26.45 -10.52
CA LEU A 837 -4.81 27.39 -10.71
C LEU A 837 -4.19 27.23 -12.11
N ARG A 838 -4.02 25.99 -12.59
CA ARG A 838 -3.52 25.70 -13.94
C ARG A 838 -4.42 26.33 -15.00
N ASP A 839 -5.70 26.01 -14.99
CA ASP A 839 -6.65 26.41 -16.02
C ASP A 839 -6.82 27.95 -16.04
N SER A 840 -6.85 28.58 -14.86
CA SER A 840 -6.89 30.03 -14.73
C SER A 840 -5.64 30.71 -15.29
N LEU A 841 -4.45 30.20 -14.96
CA LEU A 841 -3.19 30.73 -15.47
C LEU A 841 -3.00 30.49 -16.96
N GLU A 842 -3.37 29.31 -17.46
CA GLU A 842 -3.35 29.00 -18.89
C GLU A 842 -4.28 29.94 -19.66
N ALA A 843 -5.53 30.09 -19.21
CA ALA A 843 -6.47 31.02 -19.84
C ALA A 843 -5.95 32.46 -19.81
N PHE A 844 -5.38 32.90 -18.69
CA PHE A 844 -4.80 34.23 -18.54
C PHE A 844 -3.61 34.44 -19.50
N LEU A 845 -2.65 33.52 -19.54
CA LEU A 845 -1.46 33.65 -20.40
C LEU A 845 -1.82 33.54 -21.88
N VAL A 846 -2.79 32.69 -22.25
CA VAL A 846 -3.29 32.58 -23.62
C VAL A 846 -3.97 33.88 -24.07
N ALA A 847 -4.71 34.56 -23.19
CA ALA A 847 -5.34 35.84 -23.49
C ALA A 847 -4.33 36.99 -23.71
N HIS A 848 -3.14 36.90 -23.10
CA HIS A 848 -2.10 37.94 -23.15
C HIS A 848 -0.93 37.61 -24.08
N THR A 849 -0.97 36.49 -24.81
CA THR A 849 0.07 36.11 -25.78
C THR A 849 -0.39 36.28 -27.24
N MET A 850 0.52 36.03 -28.18
CA MET A 850 0.22 36.09 -29.61
C MET A 850 -0.67 34.90 -30.04
N PRO A 851 -1.66 35.12 -30.93
CA PRO A 851 -2.46 34.04 -31.47
C PRO A 851 -1.59 32.94 -32.11
N GLY A 852 -1.86 31.68 -31.74
CA GLY A 852 -1.16 30.51 -32.31
C GLY A 852 -0.04 29.93 -31.44
N VAL A 853 0.39 30.63 -30.38
CA VAL A 853 1.26 30.08 -29.34
C VAL A 853 0.45 29.17 -28.42
N GLN A 854 0.95 27.96 -28.17
CA GLN A 854 0.38 27.07 -27.17
C GLN A 854 1.10 27.28 -25.84
N VAL A 855 0.33 27.50 -24.78
CA VAL A 855 0.86 27.67 -23.42
C VAL A 855 0.46 26.46 -22.60
N ALA A 856 1.42 25.88 -21.88
CA ALA A 856 1.18 24.85 -20.88
C ALA A 856 1.73 25.32 -19.55
N VAL A 857 0.93 25.29 -18.49
CA VAL A 857 1.38 25.66 -17.13
C VAL A 857 1.65 24.37 -16.35
N LEU A 858 2.89 24.21 -15.91
CA LEU A 858 3.38 22.99 -15.28
C LEU A 858 3.74 23.26 -13.80
N PRO A 859 3.56 22.27 -12.91
CA PRO A 859 4.08 22.38 -11.56
C PRO A 859 5.61 22.39 -11.54
N PHE A 860 6.19 23.04 -10.55
CA PHE A 860 7.62 22.88 -10.25
C PHE A 860 7.94 21.48 -9.69
N GLU A 861 9.19 21.07 -9.80
CA GLU A 861 9.69 19.82 -9.22
C GLU A 861 10.38 20.08 -7.87
N PRO A 862 9.75 19.76 -6.71
CA PRO A 862 10.36 19.97 -5.41
C PRO A 862 11.47 18.94 -5.13
N ILE A 863 12.64 19.42 -4.71
CA ILE A 863 13.72 18.60 -4.16
C ILE A 863 13.80 18.88 -2.66
N ARG A 864 13.25 17.96 -1.86
CA ARG A 864 13.15 18.14 -0.40
C ARG A 864 14.45 17.70 0.26
N VAL A 865 15.03 18.59 1.05
CA VAL A 865 16.27 18.31 1.80
C VAL A 865 16.01 18.28 3.30
N GLY A 866 16.63 17.32 3.98
CA GLY A 866 16.72 17.29 5.43
C GLY A 866 18.08 17.79 5.90
N LEU A 867 18.16 18.27 7.13
CA LEU A 867 19.40 18.75 7.73
C LEU A 867 19.62 18.08 9.08
N ALA A 868 20.82 17.57 9.29
CA ALA A 868 21.32 17.23 10.62
C ALA A 868 22.37 18.25 11.01
N VAL A 869 22.09 19.04 12.04
CA VAL A 869 22.95 20.13 12.51
C VAL A 869 23.28 19.91 13.99
N THR A 870 24.56 19.82 14.30
CA THR A 870 25.06 19.84 15.68
C THR A 870 25.76 21.17 15.92
N VAL A 871 25.27 21.96 16.87
CA VAL A 871 25.90 23.23 17.28
C VAL A 871 26.58 23.08 18.63
N ARG A 872 27.67 23.83 18.83
CA ARG A 872 28.35 23.94 20.13
C ARG A 872 28.03 25.29 20.74
N VAL A 873 27.53 25.27 21.97
CA VAL A 873 27.03 26.45 22.68
C VAL A 873 27.78 26.60 24.00
N ARG A 874 28.07 27.83 24.41
CA ARG A 874 28.64 28.11 25.74
C ARG A 874 27.53 28.13 26.80
N PRO A 875 27.45 27.13 27.70
CA PRO A 875 26.36 27.03 28.68
C PRO A 875 26.36 28.18 29.70
N GLU A 876 27.49 28.88 29.84
CA GLU A 876 27.67 30.03 30.74
C GLU A 876 26.97 31.30 30.24
N ALA A 877 26.73 31.41 28.93
CA ALA A 877 26.22 32.64 28.29
C ALA A 877 24.85 32.46 27.62
N PHE A 878 24.49 31.25 27.20
CA PHE A 878 23.25 30.98 26.46
C PHE A 878 22.56 29.69 26.93
N VAL A 879 21.23 29.67 26.84
CA VAL A 879 20.41 28.47 27.05
C VAL A 879 20.32 27.70 25.74
N ALA A 880 20.75 26.44 25.74
CA ALA A 880 20.85 25.62 24.53
C ALA A 880 19.49 25.47 23.80
N GLU A 881 18.40 25.30 24.53
CA GLU A 881 17.05 25.16 23.95
C GLU A 881 16.62 26.40 23.15
N GLU A 882 16.88 27.61 23.66
CA GLU A 882 16.57 28.85 22.94
C GLU A 882 17.43 29.03 21.68
N VAL A 883 18.70 28.62 21.74
CA VAL A 883 19.59 28.66 20.57
C VAL A 883 19.09 27.68 19.50
N LEU A 884 18.65 26.48 19.89
CA LEU A 884 18.07 25.50 18.97
C LEU A 884 16.75 25.99 18.35
N GLU A 885 15.91 26.70 19.11
CA GLU A 885 14.67 27.29 18.59
C GLU A 885 14.94 28.42 17.58
N ARG A 886 15.87 29.34 17.91
CA ARG A 886 16.32 30.39 16.96
C ARG A 886 16.95 29.79 15.70
N LEU A 887 17.74 28.73 15.87
CA LEU A 887 18.37 28.00 14.77
C LEU A 887 17.34 27.32 13.87
N ALA A 888 16.35 26.67 14.45
CA ALA A 888 15.24 26.07 13.69
C ALA A 888 14.52 27.14 12.86
N GLY A 889 14.18 28.27 13.48
CA GLY A 889 13.57 29.41 12.78
C GLY A 889 14.42 29.94 11.63
N ALA A 890 15.72 30.17 11.86
CA ALA A 890 16.64 30.68 10.84
C ALA A 890 16.82 29.72 9.66
N LEU A 891 16.90 28.41 9.91
CA LEU A 891 17.01 27.40 8.86
C LEU A 891 15.71 27.25 8.06
N LEU A 892 14.56 27.22 8.73
CA LEU A 892 13.25 27.14 8.07
C LEU A 892 12.98 28.38 7.23
N GLU A 893 13.29 29.58 7.73
CA GLU A 893 13.12 30.81 6.96
C GLU A 893 14.12 30.88 5.80
N GLY A 894 15.43 30.70 6.07
CA GLY A 894 16.50 30.87 5.09
C GLY A 894 16.50 29.86 3.94
N LEU A 895 15.92 28.68 4.16
CA LEU A 895 15.80 27.60 3.17
C LEU A 895 14.34 27.29 2.79
N SER A 896 13.43 28.22 3.12
CA SER A 896 12.02 28.20 2.66
C SER A 896 11.92 28.35 1.15
N LEU A 897 10.75 27.98 0.60
CA LEU A 897 10.41 28.20 -0.80
C LEU A 897 10.48 29.68 -1.21
N ASP A 898 10.22 30.62 -0.30
CA ASP A 898 10.21 32.05 -0.59
C ASP A 898 11.62 32.67 -0.67
N ARG A 899 12.59 32.11 0.06
CA ARG A 899 13.99 32.57 0.04
C ARG A 899 14.82 31.86 -1.03
N ARG A 900 14.42 30.67 -1.44
CA ARG A 900 15.05 29.87 -2.49
C ARG A 900 14.50 30.26 -3.87
N ARG A 901 15.21 29.95 -4.95
CA ARG A 901 14.76 30.22 -6.33
C ARG A 901 14.75 28.96 -7.20
N LEU A 902 13.86 28.91 -8.19
CA LEU A 902 13.90 27.91 -9.26
C LEU A 902 15.31 27.83 -9.88
N GLY A 903 15.84 26.61 -10.02
CA GLY A 903 17.19 26.35 -10.54
C GLY A 903 18.35 26.72 -9.61
N GLN A 904 18.08 27.23 -8.39
CA GLN A 904 19.14 27.61 -7.46
C GLN A 904 19.78 26.38 -6.81
N ALA A 905 21.09 26.22 -6.97
CA ALA A 905 21.87 25.21 -6.28
C ALA A 905 21.90 25.43 -4.75
N LEU A 906 21.97 24.36 -3.96
CA LEU A 906 22.16 24.42 -2.52
C LEU A 906 23.57 23.94 -2.19
N HIS A 907 24.38 24.82 -1.60
CA HIS A 907 25.74 24.50 -1.17
C HIS A 907 25.77 24.36 0.36
N ARG A 908 26.51 23.36 0.87
CA ARG A 908 26.68 23.16 2.32
C ARG A 908 27.27 24.40 3.01
N GLY A 909 28.15 25.13 2.33
CA GLY A 909 28.72 26.40 2.82
C GLY A 909 27.69 27.50 3.08
N GLN A 910 26.60 27.54 2.31
CA GLN A 910 25.50 28.50 2.54
C GLN A 910 24.80 28.21 3.88
N ILE A 911 24.69 26.93 4.23
CA ILE A 911 24.04 26.49 5.47
C ILE A 911 24.89 26.86 6.67
N PHE A 912 26.21 26.66 6.60
CA PHE A 912 27.13 27.17 7.62
C PHE A 912 26.95 28.67 7.85
N GLY A 913 26.86 29.46 6.77
CA GLY A 913 26.61 30.90 6.89
C GLY A 913 25.29 31.26 7.59
N LEU A 914 24.24 30.44 7.47
CA LEU A 914 22.99 30.63 8.19
C LEU A 914 23.11 30.21 9.66
N VAL A 915 23.74 29.07 9.92
CA VAL A 915 23.92 28.49 11.26
C VAL A 915 24.85 29.37 12.12
N ASP A 916 25.99 29.77 11.58
CA ASP A 916 27.00 30.58 12.27
C ASP A 916 26.53 32.04 12.46
N GLY A 917 25.48 32.45 11.73
CA GLY A 917 24.82 33.74 11.91
C GLY A 917 23.86 33.81 13.10
N VAL A 918 23.55 32.67 13.73
CA VAL A 918 22.66 32.59 14.90
C VAL A 918 23.45 32.93 16.17
N GLU A 919 22.94 33.89 16.94
CA GLU A 919 23.54 34.28 18.20
C GLU A 919 23.59 33.10 19.19
N GLY A 920 24.79 32.86 19.74
CA GLY A 920 25.06 31.76 20.68
C GLY A 920 25.68 30.51 20.06
N VAL A 921 25.85 30.45 18.74
CA VAL A 921 26.58 29.36 18.07
C VAL A 921 28.07 29.66 18.01
N GLU A 922 28.92 28.83 18.63
CA GLU A 922 30.39 28.95 18.54
C GLU A 922 30.98 28.13 17.38
N ASN A 923 30.40 26.95 17.15
CA ASN A 923 30.87 26.02 16.14
C ASN A 923 29.70 25.14 15.69
N SER A 924 29.73 24.68 14.45
CA SER A 924 28.65 23.90 13.84
C SER A 924 29.20 22.72 13.02
N ASP A 925 28.49 21.60 13.04
CA ASP A 925 28.66 20.51 12.08
C ASP A 925 27.32 20.29 11.37
N VAL A 926 27.36 20.34 10.03
CA VAL A 926 26.18 20.33 9.17
C VAL A 926 26.27 19.18 8.19
N THR A 927 25.25 18.33 8.21
CA THR A 927 25.06 17.24 7.25
C THR A 927 23.75 17.43 6.48
N LEU A 928 23.87 17.45 5.16
CA LEU A 928 22.73 17.42 4.22
C LEU A 928 22.22 16.00 4.06
N LEU A 929 20.91 15.82 4.26
CA LEU A 929 20.19 14.56 4.10
C LEU A 929 19.28 14.65 2.87
N LEU A 930 19.30 13.62 2.03
CA LEU A 930 18.51 13.55 0.81
C LEU A 930 17.95 12.14 0.67
N SER A 931 16.65 12.01 0.40
CA SER A 931 16.01 10.72 0.16
C SER A 931 16.53 10.08 -1.14
N ALA A 932 16.41 8.76 -1.30
CA ALA A 932 16.79 8.10 -2.56
C ALA A 932 15.97 8.62 -3.76
N ALA A 933 14.69 8.94 -3.54
CA ALA A 933 13.81 9.47 -4.56
C ALA A 933 14.16 10.91 -4.97
N ASP A 934 14.48 11.79 -4.01
CA ASP A 934 14.92 13.16 -4.32
C ASP A 934 16.33 13.16 -4.94
N ALA A 935 17.21 12.26 -4.51
CA ALA A 935 18.55 12.11 -5.09
C ALA A 935 18.51 11.66 -6.55
N ALA A 936 17.56 10.80 -6.91
CA ALA A 936 17.35 10.37 -8.30
C ALA A 936 16.74 11.47 -9.17
N ARG A 937 15.96 12.40 -8.59
CA ARG A 937 15.35 13.53 -9.29
C ARG A 937 16.28 14.72 -9.46
N ALA A 938 17.15 14.98 -8.49
CA ALA A 938 18.07 16.12 -8.53
C ALA A 938 18.98 16.07 -9.77
N ALA A 939 19.19 17.21 -10.43
CA ALA A 939 20.01 17.27 -11.64
C ALA A 939 21.46 16.82 -11.40
N GLN A 940 22.04 17.17 -10.24
CA GLN A 940 23.36 16.66 -9.82
C GLN A 940 23.52 16.72 -8.30
N VAL A 941 24.08 15.67 -7.70
CA VAL A 941 24.45 15.63 -6.27
C VAL A 941 25.95 15.46 -6.15
N VAL A 942 26.63 16.44 -5.55
CA VAL A 942 28.09 16.44 -5.34
C VAL A 942 28.40 15.93 -3.94
N ARG A 943 29.28 14.92 -3.85
CA ARG A 943 29.70 14.30 -2.58
C ARG A 943 31.22 14.37 -2.40
N ASP A 944 31.67 14.38 -1.15
CA ASP A 944 33.08 14.22 -0.81
C ASP A 944 33.52 12.74 -0.78
N GLY A 945 34.81 12.49 -0.53
CA GLY A 945 35.37 11.14 -0.45
C GLY A 945 34.83 10.27 0.70
N GLY A 946 34.14 10.89 1.68
CA GLY A 946 33.43 10.21 2.75
C GLY A 946 31.93 10.03 2.48
N GLY A 947 31.44 10.41 1.30
CA GLY A 947 30.04 10.28 0.88
C GLY A 947 29.11 11.40 1.37
N ARG A 948 29.62 12.43 2.07
CA ARG A 948 28.82 13.56 2.56
C ARG A 948 28.45 14.47 1.40
N ILE A 949 27.21 14.97 1.37
CA ILE A 949 26.74 15.87 0.32
C ILE A 949 27.36 17.27 0.54
N LEU A 950 28.02 17.79 -0.47
CA LEU A 950 28.63 19.14 -0.49
C LEU A 950 27.73 20.16 -1.20
N ALA A 951 27.08 19.74 -2.28
CA ALA A 951 26.17 20.58 -3.05
C ALA A 951 25.11 19.74 -3.77
N ILE A 952 23.95 20.35 -3.99
CA ILE A 952 22.86 19.80 -4.79
C ILE A 952 22.53 20.84 -5.87
N HIS A 953 22.65 20.47 -7.14
CA HIS A 953 22.29 21.32 -8.27
C HIS A 953 20.89 20.96 -8.74
N ALA A 954 20.05 21.99 -8.87
CA ALA A 954 18.70 21.90 -9.41
C ALA A 954 18.72 22.14 -10.92
N SER A 955 17.85 21.46 -11.66
CA SER A 955 17.50 21.91 -13.01
C SER A 955 16.71 23.23 -12.95
N PRO A 956 16.59 24.00 -14.04
CA PRO A 956 15.78 25.22 -14.05
C PRO A 956 14.29 25.03 -13.67
N ARG A 957 13.78 23.79 -13.73
CA ARG A 957 12.40 23.43 -13.33
C ARG A 957 12.28 22.97 -11.87
N GLN A 958 13.41 22.79 -11.19
CA GLN A 958 13.49 22.25 -9.84
C GLN A 958 13.72 23.35 -8.80
N LEU A 959 13.18 23.14 -7.61
CA LEU A 959 13.42 24.02 -6.46
C LEU A 959 13.80 23.19 -5.23
N ILE A 960 14.98 23.48 -4.68
CA ILE A 960 15.50 22.84 -3.46
C ILE A 960 15.09 23.63 -2.23
N HIS A 961 14.37 23.00 -1.30
CA HIS A 961 13.91 23.62 -0.05
C HIS A 961 13.86 22.62 1.12
N VAL A 962 13.82 23.14 2.34
CA VAL A 962 13.45 22.38 3.54
C VAL A 962 11.92 22.42 3.67
N ALA A 963 11.27 21.27 3.86
CA ALA A 963 9.81 21.18 3.80
C ALA A 963 9.12 21.63 5.10
N ASP A 964 9.62 21.17 6.24
CA ASP A 964 9.05 21.42 7.55
C ASP A 964 10.11 21.22 8.65
N ALA A 965 9.72 21.45 9.91
CA ALA A 965 10.59 21.23 11.06
C ALA A 965 10.98 19.76 11.25
N ALA A 966 10.18 18.79 10.77
CA ALA A 966 10.50 17.36 10.90
C ALA A 966 11.67 16.96 9.98
N ALA A 967 11.97 17.75 8.95
CA ALA A 967 13.16 17.61 8.14
C ALA A 967 14.45 18.08 8.85
N LEU A 968 14.37 18.67 10.04
CA LEU A 968 15.50 19.15 10.83
C LEU A 968 15.81 18.23 12.02
N VAL A 969 17.07 17.82 12.13
CA VAL A 969 17.62 17.11 13.29
C VAL A 969 18.65 18.02 13.93
N LEU A 970 18.25 18.76 14.95
CA LEU A 970 19.09 19.73 15.64
C LEU A 970 19.60 19.19 16.97
N LYS A 971 20.88 19.36 17.26
CA LYS A 971 21.52 18.97 18.52
C LYS A 971 22.42 20.08 19.04
N ALA A 972 22.46 20.26 20.34
CA ALA A 972 23.42 21.13 21.01
C ALA A 972 24.41 20.30 21.83
N GLU A 973 25.69 20.67 21.76
CA GLU A 973 26.78 20.16 22.60
C GLU A 973 27.39 21.32 23.39
N ASP A 974 27.90 21.03 24.59
CA ASP A 974 28.61 22.02 25.38
C ASP A 974 29.95 22.35 24.71
N PHE A 975 30.21 23.64 24.50
CA PHE A 975 31.52 24.11 24.07
C PHE A 975 32.46 24.16 25.29
N ALA A 976 33.23 23.08 25.50
CA ALA A 976 34.33 23.06 26.46
C ALA A 976 35.62 23.55 25.78
N LEU A 977 36.23 24.60 26.36
CA LEU A 977 37.50 25.20 25.91
C LEU A 977 38.69 24.24 26.06
#